data_AF-A0A2V7XYG6-F1
#
_entry.id   AF-A0A2V7XYG6-F1
#
_cell.length_a   1.000
_cell.length_b   1.000
_cell.length_c   1.000
_cell.angle_alpha   90.00
_cell.angle_beta   90.00
_cell.angle_gamma   90.00
#
_symmetry.space_group_name_H-M   'P 1'
#
loop_
_entity.id
_entity.type
_entity.pdbx_description
1 polymer ?
#
loop_
_entity_poly.entity_id
_entity_poly.type
_entity_poly.pdbx_seq_one_letter_code
_entity_poly.pdbx_strand_id
1 'polypeptide(L)'
;MKRYSGWQQEAADLFFADLMGEPLPPPRVWTRSASTPPLMSAWPRAGWPFAGVVPPSRAVVEQNDLGEAIPLNGRGRFRHEPLGGEAGDNVEARWNVDAATASGSTVDIVVHLHGYGTPGSDFLARKAALAGLDMLDAAGAVRVRASSVPTLALVPRGRHVEGVRWLFDRLPDPAAFDALIAAAIAWLCTTVLRLPSGSTLVRGRLTLMAHSGGGAGLSALLAKGLDPDEVVCFDSMYGEDTPIRRWAEARIASPRAARSGLRVFYTGCSAPLPDYPAGRWIERPGGDPTYQQPGSWSWSEGDRKWRLTTTEVNARRLQHALDGALSRVTGGGAALAGRFRVERTSVGHNDIPARYSAPLLDDIAVTVPKATAPPPATTRPACVANDDWLTRSPRKPGGDDPKPPRPGRAAEAAVVDVEDVYAPPGGRAYSPSSSAAVFRTAPAPVAVTPASEWPEPTTDADGASQRALRALGVGAAGIAGFAGPGLAALRPIAAAFGEAALVELLRRLRYTPAQLAAPPHSFANDAALTRAFGRAVPRPVILALRTLLAIPGHFRELARQAGNEPEAFALENLGWLLLQSLRDDVRSASGLNFWMPSSPTFVTPFANPVPGMSSQAARLIVARMLIDTTLDNADYLARYGAWRGRAARHWRLETGRETSTMRPAGVPFYTEPFTIPASINIAAQRTQVQAAWARRLADVDAGRTTVPLTQCDNSYLTSLRLMSRVSLRGLQLRAQFPSPATAPSLASLTGLGAVQPAFEAAFQAVVDLGWNDLLFETQGMGCFRGKKVPGSPAAARRMSEHSMGIAIDLNAFENAQNTAGAMDPRIVALFEAFRFRWGRGFPTPDPMHFEYAG
;
A
#
# COMPACT_ATOMS: atom_id res chain seq x y z
N MET A 1 29.96 -22.69 12.86
CA MET A 1 30.10 -21.24 13.16
C MET A 1 28.97 -20.79 14.08
N LYS A 2 29.14 -19.63 14.73
CA LYS A 2 28.39 -19.08 15.90
C LYS A 2 26.96 -19.59 16.14
N ARG A 3 26.75 -20.17 17.33
CA ARG A 3 25.44 -20.45 17.95
C ARG A 3 24.79 -19.14 18.44
N TYR A 4 23.48 -19.02 18.33
CA TYR A 4 22.66 -18.12 19.17
C TYR A 4 21.91 -18.95 20.21
N SER A 5 21.69 -18.40 21.41
CA SER A 5 21.41 -19.13 22.65
C SER A 5 19.95 -19.09 23.12
N GLY A 6 19.57 -20.08 23.94
CA GLY A 6 18.20 -20.48 24.33
C GLY A 6 17.28 -19.50 25.07
N TRP A 7 17.51 -18.19 25.00
CA TRP A 7 16.71 -17.18 25.71
C TRP A 7 15.27 -17.00 25.19
N GLN A 8 14.92 -17.54 24.02
CA GLN A 8 13.55 -17.47 23.48
C GLN A 8 12.63 -18.60 23.98
N GLN A 9 13.17 -19.60 24.69
CA GLN A 9 12.42 -20.81 25.02
C GLN A 9 11.76 -20.72 26.40
N GLU A 10 12.48 -20.31 27.45
CA GLU A 10 11.88 -20.01 28.77
C GLU A 10 10.83 -18.88 28.70
N ALA A 11 11.03 -17.88 27.84
CA ALA A 11 10.08 -16.78 27.66
C ALA A 11 8.76 -17.20 26.99
N ALA A 12 8.71 -18.34 26.31
CA ALA A 12 7.48 -18.90 25.74
C ALA A 12 6.72 -19.72 26.79
N ASP A 13 7.41 -20.52 27.60
CA ASP A 13 6.78 -21.37 28.60
C ASP A 13 6.25 -20.56 29.80
N LEU A 14 6.94 -19.47 30.19
CA LEU A 14 6.45 -18.51 31.19
C LEU A 14 5.28 -17.65 30.69
N PHE A 15 5.09 -17.50 29.38
CA PHE A 15 4.02 -16.68 28.79
C PHE A 15 2.63 -17.36 28.88
N PHE A 16 2.57 -18.69 29.00
CA PHE A 16 1.30 -19.43 29.03
C PHE A 16 0.67 -19.59 30.43
N ALA A 17 1.46 -19.55 31.51
CA ALA A 17 0.92 -19.63 32.87
C ALA A 17 0.15 -18.36 33.27
N ASP A 18 0.71 -17.18 32.92
CA ASP A 18 0.15 -15.86 33.26
C ASP A 18 -1.10 -15.50 32.43
N LEU A 19 -1.27 -16.12 31.25
CA LEU A 19 -2.43 -15.89 30.37
C LEU A 19 -3.71 -16.61 30.84
N MET A 20 -3.60 -17.57 31.77
CA MET A 20 -4.68 -18.48 32.19
C MET A 20 -5.17 -18.25 33.63
N GLY A 21 -4.41 -17.56 34.48
CA GLY A 21 -4.86 -17.16 35.84
C GLY A 21 -4.78 -18.25 36.92
N GLU A 22 -3.98 -19.30 36.72
CA GLU A 22 -3.80 -20.41 37.67
C GLU A 22 -2.62 -20.17 38.65
N PRO A 23 -2.68 -20.66 39.91
CA PRO A 23 -1.61 -20.47 40.88
C PRO A 23 -0.40 -21.39 40.65
N LEU A 24 0.82 -20.85 40.82
CA LEU A 24 2.08 -21.57 40.60
C LEU A 24 2.39 -22.59 41.72
N PRO A 25 2.95 -23.78 41.39
CA PRO A 25 3.46 -24.72 42.38
C PRO A 25 4.82 -24.26 42.97
N PRO A 26 5.18 -24.70 44.20
CA PRO A 26 6.38 -24.24 44.88
C PRO A 26 7.69 -24.74 44.22
N PRO A 27 8.79 -23.96 44.30
CA PRO A 27 10.03 -24.24 43.57
C PRO A 27 10.75 -25.49 44.08
N ARG A 28 11.11 -26.40 43.18
CA ARG A 28 12.00 -27.54 43.47
C ARG A 28 13.46 -27.07 43.54
N VAL A 29 14.04 -27.12 44.73
CA VAL A 29 15.49 -26.98 44.93
C VAL A 29 16.21 -28.21 44.37
N TRP A 30 17.25 -28.00 43.56
CA TRP A 30 18.28 -29.00 43.28
C TRP A 30 19.67 -28.38 43.41
N THR A 31 20.52 -29.04 44.20
CA THR A 31 21.89 -28.64 44.51
C THR A 31 22.92 -29.47 43.74
N ARG A 32 24.06 -28.86 43.38
CA ARG A 32 25.40 -29.39 43.03
C ARG A 32 26.10 -28.39 42.09
N SER A 33 27.42 -28.27 42.02
CA SER A 33 28.53 -28.65 42.91
C SER A 33 29.73 -27.79 42.51
N ALA A 34 30.66 -27.50 43.43
CA ALA A 34 31.77 -26.58 43.18
C ALA A 34 32.90 -27.17 42.31
N SER A 35 33.53 -26.32 41.50
CA SER A 35 34.96 -26.39 41.13
C SER A 35 35.48 -25.10 40.47
N THR A 36 36.17 -24.28 41.26
CA THR A 36 37.16 -23.24 40.87
C THR A 36 38.54 -23.90 40.62
N PRO A 37 39.66 -23.21 40.22
CA PRO A 37 39.91 -21.82 39.76
C PRO A 37 40.73 -21.84 38.41
N PRO A 38 41.62 -20.90 37.98
CA PRO A 38 42.01 -19.57 38.53
C PRO A 38 42.19 -18.36 37.56
N LEU A 39 42.02 -17.17 38.17
CA LEU A 39 42.80 -15.91 38.09
C LEU A 39 43.55 -15.46 36.80
N MET A 40 43.23 -14.24 36.36
CA MET A 40 44.13 -13.09 36.11
C MET A 40 43.25 -11.81 36.07
N SER A 41 43.31 -10.88 37.02
CA SER A 41 44.23 -9.71 37.14
C SER A 41 44.23 -8.75 35.93
N ALA A 42 44.19 -7.42 36.01
CA ALA A 42 43.82 -6.41 37.04
C ALA A 42 44.00 -4.99 36.38
N TRP A 43 43.90 -3.89 37.16
CA TRP A 43 44.35 -2.49 36.87
C TRP A 43 43.38 -1.51 36.14
N PRO A 44 43.46 -0.16 36.43
CA PRO A 44 42.25 0.59 36.82
C PRO A 44 42.07 2.05 36.29
N ARG A 45 40.94 2.66 36.73
CA ARG A 45 40.58 4.09 36.93
C ARG A 45 41.45 5.26 36.39
N ALA A 46 40.76 6.19 35.70
CA ALA A 46 40.90 7.67 35.79
C ALA A 46 39.60 8.38 35.29
N GLY A 47 39.27 9.66 35.58
CA GLY A 47 39.95 10.58 36.49
C GLY A 47 39.37 12.00 36.79
N TRP A 48 38.11 12.38 36.47
CA TRP A 48 37.43 13.65 36.91
C TRP A 48 37.97 14.98 36.30
N PRO A 49 37.37 16.20 36.47
CA PRO A 49 36.21 16.66 37.29
C PRO A 49 35.15 17.62 36.61
N PHE A 50 34.12 18.01 37.41
CA PHE A 50 33.19 19.19 37.41
C PHE A 50 33.20 20.24 36.25
N ALA A 51 32.10 20.90 35.84
CA ALA A 51 31.02 21.57 36.60
C ALA A 51 29.80 21.88 35.70
N GLY A 52 28.64 22.26 36.26
CA GLY A 52 27.36 22.37 35.53
C GLY A 52 26.83 23.78 35.25
N VAL A 53 25.89 23.87 34.30
CA VAL A 53 24.91 24.96 34.15
C VAL A 53 23.56 24.36 33.75
N VAL A 54 22.50 24.70 34.48
CA VAL A 54 21.08 24.42 34.12
C VAL A 54 20.47 25.74 33.64
N PRO A 55 19.84 25.77 32.46
CA PRO A 55 18.45 26.25 32.38
C PRO A 55 17.66 25.55 31.23
N PRO A 56 16.39 25.88 30.97
CA PRO A 56 15.27 25.36 31.76
C PRO A 56 14.28 24.56 30.91
N SER A 57 13.34 23.88 31.58
CA SER A 57 12.13 23.34 30.97
C SER A 57 11.36 24.42 30.20
N ARG A 58 10.90 24.12 28.98
CA ARG A 58 9.81 24.88 28.33
C ARG A 58 8.56 24.02 28.21
N ALA A 59 7.46 24.59 28.69
CA ALA A 59 6.18 23.91 28.86
C ALA A 59 5.46 23.67 27.53
N VAL A 60 4.50 22.75 27.58
CA VAL A 60 3.42 22.61 26.61
C VAL A 60 2.63 23.92 26.55
N VAL A 61 2.30 24.37 25.34
CA VAL A 61 1.21 25.32 25.08
C VAL A 61 0.35 24.72 23.98
N GLU A 62 -0.88 24.37 24.31
CA GLU A 62 -1.95 24.24 23.34
C GLU A 62 -2.50 25.64 23.03
N GLN A 63 -2.73 25.96 21.75
CA GLN A 63 -3.78 26.91 21.35
C GLN A 63 -4.17 26.73 19.89
N ASN A 64 -5.45 27.01 19.61
CA ASN A 64 -6.09 26.83 18.31
C ASN A 64 -5.83 27.98 17.32
N ASP A 65 -6.20 27.72 16.06
CA ASP A 65 -6.66 28.68 15.03
C ASP A 65 -5.78 29.88 14.64
N LEU A 66 -5.30 29.82 13.38
CA LEU A 66 -5.03 30.95 12.47
C LEU A 66 -4.26 32.17 13.03
N GLY A 67 -2.91 32.07 13.11
CA GLY A 67 -2.06 33.24 13.36
C GLY A 67 -0.58 33.05 12.94
N GLU A 68 -0.07 34.02 12.18
CA GLU A 68 1.35 34.27 11.81
C GLU A 68 2.23 33.15 11.23
N ALA A 69 2.70 33.36 9.99
CA ALA A 69 3.81 32.62 9.41
C ALA A 69 5.17 33.10 9.96
N ILE A 70 5.95 32.19 10.57
CA ILE A 70 7.42 32.28 10.68
C ILE A 70 8.03 30.86 10.55
N PRO A 71 8.51 30.46 9.36
CA PRO A 71 9.07 29.12 9.15
C PRO A 71 10.61 29.10 9.07
N LEU A 72 11.27 28.58 10.11
CA LEU A 72 12.73 28.58 10.25
C LEU A 72 13.49 27.44 9.56
N ASN A 73 12.89 26.78 8.55
CA ASN A 73 13.54 25.72 7.74
C ASN A 73 13.47 26.00 6.23
N GLY A 74 13.20 27.24 5.80
CA GLY A 74 13.19 27.61 4.38
C GLY A 74 12.01 27.03 3.60
N ARG A 75 10.82 27.00 4.20
CA ARG A 75 9.61 26.30 3.69
C ARG A 75 8.36 27.11 3.97
N GLY A 76 7.44 27.23 3.02
CA GLY A 76 6.18 27.92 3.26
C GLY A 76 5.19 27.76 2.12
N ARG A 77 4.05 28.43 2.26
CA ARG A 77 2.95 28.40 1.30
C ARG A 77 2.35 29.79 1.18
N PHE A 78 1.78 30.06 0.01
CA PHE A 78 0.94 31.23 -0.20
C PHE A 78 -0.12 30.95 -1.27
N ARG A 79 -1.08 31.87 -1.35
CA ARG A 79 -2.14 31.88 -2.33
C ARG A 79 -1.87 32.93 -3.41
N HIS A 80 -1.92 32.51 -4.66
CA HIS A 80 -1.86 33.36 -5.85
C HIS A 80 -3.17 33.20 -6.62
N GLU A 81 -4.08 34.18 -6.52
CA GLU A 81 -5.44 34.08 -7.10
C GLU A 81 -5.49 33.70 -8.59
N PRO A 82 -4.61 34.21 -9.48
CA PRO A 82 -4.64 33.83 -10.90
C PRO A 82 -4.50 32.33 -11.19
N LEU A 83 -3.83 31.57 -10.30
CA LEU A 83 -3.74 30.09 -10.41
C LEU A 83 -5.07 29.38 -10.06
N GLY A 84 -5.95 30.02 -9.28
CA GLY A 84 -7.22 29.45 -8.82
C GLY A 84 -7.07 28.21 -7.92
N GLY A 85 -8.17 27.46 -7.77
CA GLY A 85 -8.24 26.21 -7.01
C GLY A 85 -9.30 26.21 -5.91
N GLU A 86 -9.26 25.16 -5.08
CA GLU A 86 -10.02 25.07 -3.82
C GLU A 86 -9.56 26.14 -2.81
N ALA A 87 -10.34 26.38 -1.76
CA ALA A 87 -9.99 27.35 -0.73
C ALA A 87 -8.71 26.93 0.04
N GLY A 88 -7.64 27.72 -0.11
CA GLY A 88 -6.38 27.55 0.61
C GLY A 88 -5.18 28.01 -0.23
N ASP A 89 -3.97 27.73 0.25
CA ASP A 89 -2.75 27.99 -0.52
C ASP A 89 -2.62 27.10 -1.75
N ASN A 90 -2.16 27.69 -2.86
CA ASN A 90 -2.01 27.02 -4.15
C ASN A 90 -0.57 27.07 -4.71
N VAL A 91 0.38 27.62 -3.95
CA VAL A 91 1.82 27.57 -4.23
C VAL A 91 2.57 27.13 -2.98
N GLU A 92 3.44 26.14 -3.11
CA GLU A 92 4.45 25.81 -2.09
C GLU A 92 5.80 26.40 -2.47
N ALA A 93 6.44 27.07 -1.50
CA ALA A 93 7.71 27.72 -1.65
C ALA A 93 8.81 27.07 -0.79
N ARG A 94 10.04 27.15 -1.29
CA ARG A 94 11.28 26.69 -0.65
C ARG A 94 12.38 27.71 -0.87
N TRP A 95 13.19 28.03 0.14
CA TRP A 95 14.28 29.01 -0.02
C TRP A 95 15.43 28.78 0.97
N ASN A 96 16.56 29.44 0.72
CA ASN A 96 17.74 29.48 1.58
C ASN A 96 18.24 30.91 1.90
N VAL A 97 17.45 31.96 1.59
CA VAL A 97 17.73 33.36 1.98
C VAL A 97 17.16 33.70 3.36
N ASP A 98 17.84 34.54 4.12
CA ASP A 98 17.35 35.10 5.39
C ASP A 98 17.17 36.62 5.33
N ALA A 99 16.54 37.21 6.34
CA ALA A 99 16.27 38.65 6.37
C ALA A 99 17.53 39.51 6.47
N ALA A 100 18.62 38.97 7.02
CA ALA A 100 19.91 39.68 7.17
C ALA A 100 20.66 39.81 5.83
N THR A 101 20.40 38.90 4.89
CA THR A 101 21.06 38.82 3.58
C THR A 101 20.16 39.16 2.38
N ALA A 102 18.85 39.39 2.60
CA ALA A 102 17.88 39.57 1.52
C ALA A 102 17.77 40.97 0.91
N SER A 103 18.00 42.05 1.67
CA SER A 103 17.69 43.40 1.17
C SER A 103 18.64 43.82 0.05
N GLY A 104 18.11 43.99 -1.17
CA GLY A 104 18.91 44.37 -2.34
C GLY A 104 19.79 43.25 -2.92
N SER A 105 19.70 42.02 -2.41
CA SER A 105 20.44 40.88 -2.97
C SER A 105 19.67 40.23 -4.12
N THR A 106 20.40 39.49 -4.95
CA THR A 106 19.86 38.71 -6.04
C THR A 106 19.37 37.36 -5.52
N VAL A 107 18.18 36.91 -5.94
CA VAL A 107 17.66 35.56 -5.67
C VAL A 107 17.40 34.82 -6.98
N ASP A 108 18.01 33.65 -7.13
CA ASP A 108 17.75 32.77 -8.26
C ASP A 108 16.38 32.10 -8.10
N ILE A 109 15.60 32.03 -9.19
CA ILE A 109 14.23 31.53 -9.17
C ILE A 109 14.17 30.14 -9.79
N VAL A 110 13.57 29.18 -9.09
CA VAL A 110 13.27 27.86 -9.64
C VAL A 110 11.76 27.67 -9.69
N VAL A 111 11.20 27.28 -10.83
CA VAL A 111 9.79 26.87 -10.90
C VAL A 111 9.72 25.43 -11.35
N HIS A 112 9.08 24.57 -10.56
CA HIS A 112 8.96 23.14 -10.86
C HIS A 112 7.52 22.74 -11.14
N LEU A 113 7.26 22.32 -12.38
CA LEU A 113 5.96 21.90 -12.86
C LEU A 113 5.81 20.37 -12.73
N HIS A 114 4.80 19.92 -11.99
CA HIS A 114 4.53 18.50 -11.76
C HIS A 114 3.42 17.95 -12.68
N GLY A 115 3.59 16.77 -13.26
CA GLY A 115 2.58 16.22 -14.18
C GLY A 115 1.39 15.51 -13.54
N TYR A 116 1.67 14.61 -12.59
CA TYR A 116 0.70 13.65 -12.10
C TYR A 116 0.79 13.43 -10.59
N GLY A 117 -0.35 13.19 -9.93
CA GLY A 117 -0.44 12.76 -8.54
C GLY A 117 -1.86 12.85 -7.98
N THR A 118 -2.15 12.07 -6.94
CA THR A 118 -3.45 12.10 -6.24
C THR A 118 -3.61 13.38 -5.41
N PRO A 119 -4.83 13.97 -5.35
CA PRO A 119 -5.11 15.11 -4.49
C PRO A 119 -4.99 14.74 -3.00
N GLY A 120 -4.75 15.75 -2.15
CA GLY A 120 -4.58 15.62 -0.70
C GLY A 120 -4.10 16.93 -0.07
N SER A 121 -4.29 17.10 1.24
CA SER A 121 -3.93 18.33 1.98
C SER A 121 -2.41 18.58 2.06
N ASP A 122 -1.59 17.54 1.90
CA ASP A 122 -0.14 17.59 1.86
C ASP A 122 0.44 17.62 0.43
N PHE A 123 -0.41 17.57 -0.61
CA PHE A 123 -0.02 17.33 -2.00
C PHE A 123 1.16 18.20 -2.48
N LEU A 124 1.09 19.51 -2.26
CA LEU A 124 2.11 20.46 -2.68
C LEU A 124 3.45 20.26 -1.95
N ALA A 125 3.43 20.05 -0.63
CA ALA A 125 4.63 19.76 0.15
C ALA A 125 5.29 18.45 -0.28
N ARG A 126 4.47 17.42 -0.52
CA ARG A 126 4.92 16.14 -1.08
C ARG A 126 5.54 16.33 -2.47
N LYS A 127 4.97 17.20 -3.32
CA LYS A 127 5.55 17.53 -4.63
C LYS A 127 6.86 18.31 -4.55
N ALA A 128 6.99 19.30 -3.66
CA ALA A 128 8.25 20.00 -3.43
C ALA A 128 9.36 19.08 -2.87
N ALA A 129 9.01 18.16 -1.97
CA ALA A 129 9.95 17.16 -1.45
C ALA A 129 10.39 16.17 -2.55
N LEU A 130 9.45 15.61 -3.33
CA LEU A 130 9.76 14.71 -4.46
C LEU A 130 10.55 15.41 -5.57
N ALA A 131 10.31 16.72 -5.78
CA ALA A 131 11.07 17.55 -6.71
C ALA A 131 12.54 17.79 -6.27
N GLY A 132 12.91 17.43 -5.04
CA GLY A 132 14.26 17.65 -4.50
C GLY A 132 14.56 19.11 -4.17
N LEU A 133 13.53 19.91 -3.84
CA LEU A 133 13.64 21.37 -3.64
C LEU A 133 13.76 21.79 -2.17
N ASP A 134 14.02 20.84 -1.26
CA ASP A 134 14.31 21.14 0.14
C ASP A 134 15.72 21.76 0.26
N MET A 135 15.79 23.08 0.15
CA MET A 135 17.04 23.86 0.07
C MET A 135 17.87 23.83 1.36
N LEU A 136 17.24 23.59 2.51
CA LEU A 136 17.88 23.40 3.80
C LEU A 136 17.67 21.96 4.29
N ASP A 137 18.66 21.42 5.02
CA ASP A 137 18.54 20.13 5.71
C ASP A 137 17.77 20.24 7.03
N ALA A 138 17.68 19.13 7.77
CA ALA A 138 16.98 19.08 9.05
C ALA A 138 17.68 19.85 10.19
N ALA A 139 18.93 20.27 9.99
CA ALA A 139 19.71 21.12 10.89
C ALA A 139 19.76 22.59 10.42
N GLY A 140 19.09 22.93 9.31
CA GLY A 140 19.08 24.27 8.72
C GLY A 140 20.27 24.57 7.79
N ALA A 141 21.16 23.60 7.52
CA ALA A 141 22.30 23.82 6.65
C ALA A 141 21.89 23.81 5.16
N VAL A 142 22.53 24.67 4.36
CA VAL A 142 22.22 24.82 2.92
C VAL A 142 22.65 23.56 2.16
N ARG A 143 21.70 22.95 1.44
CA ARG A 143 21.88 21.73 0.64
C ARG A 143 22.06 21.98 -0.86
N VAL A 144 21.71 23.17 -1.33
CA VAL A 144 21.54 23.51 -2.74
C VAL A 144 22.07 24.91 -3.00
N ARG A 145 22.90 25.06 -4.05
CA ARG A 145 23.69 26.26 -4.35
C ARG A 145 24.52 26.71 -3.14
N ALA A 146 25.71 26.10 -2.98
CA ALA A 146 26.75 26.65 -2.11
C ALA A 146 27.44 27.88 -2.73
N SER A 147 27.17 28.17 -4.01
CA SER A 147 27.46 29.44 -4.65
C SER A 147 26.78 30.63 -3.95
N SER A 148 27.39 31.81 -3.99
CA SER A 148 27.03 33.02 -3.24
C SER A 148 25.68 33.70 -3.58
N VAL A 149 24.73 33.01 -4.22
CA VAL A 149 23.43 33.55 -4.61
C VAL A 149 22.33 32.63 -4.07
N PRO A 150 21.42 33.12 -3.21
CA PRO A 150 20.33 32.31 -2.69
C PRO A 150 19.30 31.94 -3.77
N THR A 151 18.47 30.96 -3.47
CA THR A 151 17.42 30.41 -4.34
C THR A 151 16.04 30.50 -3.68
N LEU A 152 15.03 30.86 -4.46
CA LEU A 152 13.61 30.70 -4.17
C LEU A 152 12.98 29.75 -5.19
N ALA A 153 12.54 28.58 -4.73
CA ALA A 153 11.88 27.57 -5.54
C ALA A 153 10.37 27.50 -5.28
N LEU A 154 9.61 27.37 -6.36
CA LEU A 154 8.14 27.42 -6.39
C LEU A 154 7.58 26.14 -7.02
N VAL A 155 6.59 25.57 -6.34
CA VAL A 155 5.76 24.45 -6.84
C VAL A 155 4.31 24.92 -6.88
N PRO A 156 3.84 25.45 -8.02
CA PRO A 156 2.43 25.79 -8.20
C PRO A 156 1.58 24.52 -8.29
N ARG A 157 0.35 24.56 -7.77
CA ARG A 157 -0.58 23.41 -7.77
C ARG A 157 -1.06 23.02 -9.17
N GLY A 158 -1.24 24.01 -10.04
CA GLY A 158 -1.99 23.83 -11.28
C GLY A 158 -3.47 23.48 -11.02
N ARG A 159 -4.23 23.38 -12.10
CA ARG A 159 -5.63 22.95 -12.08
C ARG A 159 -5.69 21.42 -12.09
N HIS A 160 -6.36 20.82 -11.11
CA HIS A 160 -6.63 19.39 -11.13
C HIS A 160 -7.56 19.06 -12.30
N VAL A 161 -7.24 17.97 -13.00
CA VAL A 161 -8.12 17.37 -14.00
C VAL A 161 -8.16 15.88 -13.72
N GLU A 162 -9.36 15.40 -13.40
CA GLU A 162 -9.84 14.02 -13.43
C GLU A 162 -8.82 12.91 -13.16
N GLY A 163 -8.95 12.30 -11.98
CA GLY A 163 -8.04 11.27 -11.49
C GLY A 163 -6.75 11.89 -10.96
N VAL A 164 -5.68 11.82 -11.74
CA VAL A 164 -4.32 12.14 -11.28
C VAL A 164 -3.61 13.24 -12.08
N ARG A 165 -4.23 13.89 -13.05
CA ARG A 165 -3.55 14.88 -13.92
C ARG A 165 -3.63 16.29 -13.35
N TRP A 166 -2.59 17.09 -13.58
CA TRP A 166 -2.56 18.51 -13.26
C TRP A 166 -2.16 19.31 -14.50
N LEU A 167 -2.89 20.40 -14.78
CA LEU A 167 -2.65 21.30 -15.90
C LEU A 167 -2.17 22.68 -15.39
N PHE A 168 -1.27 23.31 -16.13
CA PHE A 168 -0.79 24.67 -15.85
C PHE A 168 -1.36 25.68 -16.85
N ASP A 169 -2.60 25.47 -17.28
CA ASP A 169 -3.34 26.35 -18.20
C ASP A 169 -3.62 27.75 -17.63
N ARG A 170 -3.53 27.89 -16.29
CA ARG A 170 -3.54 29.18 -15.57
C ARG A 170 -2.18 29.89 -15.52
N LEU A 171 -1.14 29.30 -16.13
CA LEU A 171 0.11 29.99 -16.52
C LEU A 171 0.23 29.96 -18.07
N PRO A 172 -0.69 30.62 -18.80
CA PRO A 172 -0.81 30.47 -20.25
C PRO A 172 0.27 31.19 -21.08
N ASP A 173 1.02 32.11 -20.45
CA ASP A 173 1.96 33.01 -21.11
C ASP A 173 3.05 33.51 -20.12
N PRO A 174 4.11 34.19 -20.61
CA PRO A 174 5.18 34.71 -19.76
C PRO A 174 4.72 35.77 -18.74
N ALA A 175 3.68 36.57 -19.03
CA ALA A 175 3.24 37.62 -18.13
C ALA A 175 2.54 37.04 -16.89
N ALA A 176 1.71 36.01 -17.06
CA ALA A 176 1.12 35.26 -15.94
C ALA A 176 2.20 34.53 -15.13
N PHE A 177 3.25 34.02 -15.79
CA PHE A 177 4.38 33.37 -15.13
C PHE A 177 5.25 34.36 -14.32
N ASP A 178 5.51 35.54 -14.87
CA ASP A 178 6.24 36.60 -14.17
C ASP A 178 5.42 37.19 -13.01
N ALA A 179 4.09 37.27 -13.14
CA ALA A 179 3.19 37.66 -12.05
C ALA A 179 3.21 36.66 -10.87
N LEU A 180 3.33 35.35 -11.14
CA LEU A 180 3.54 34.34 -10.10
C LEU A 180 4.87 34.55 -9.37
N ILE A 181 5.96 34.83 -10.10
CA ILE A 181 7.28 35.09 -9.51
C ILE A 181 7.27 36.39 -8.69
N ALA A 182 6.67 37.46 -9.21
CA ALA A 182 6.54 38.73 -8.51
C ALA A 182 5.74 38.56 -7.20
N ALA A 183 4.63 37.82 -7.24
CA ALA A 183 3.84 37.50 -6.04
C ALA A 183 4.65 36.67 -5.01
N ALA A 184 5.46 35.72 -5.47
CA ALA A 184 6.30 34.92 -4.59
C ALA A 184 7.42 35.73 -3.92
N ILE A 185 8.08 36.62 -4.67
CA ILE A 185 9.09 37.54 -4.13
C ILE A 185 8.43 38.51 -3.13
N ALA A 186 7.29 39.11 -3.48
CA ALA A 186 6.56 40.00 -2.59
C ALA A 186 6.15 39.30 -1.28
N TRP A 187 5.59 38.10 -1.37
CA TRP A 187 5.25 37.28 -0.19
C TRP A 187 6.48 36.96 0.66
N LEU A 188 7.58 36.53 0.05
CA LEU A 188 8.82 36.21 0.76
C LEU A 188 9.36 37.47 1.48
N CYS A 189 9.48 38.61 0.79
CA CYS A 189 10.00 39.85 1.36
C CYS A 189 9.09 40.42 2.47
N THR A 190 7.77 40.45 2.26
CA THR A 190 6.83 41.14 3.18
C THR A 190 6.34 40.25 4.32
N THR A 191 5.95 39.01 4.02
CA THR A 191 5.24 38.13 4.95
C THR A 191 6.22 37.27 5.76
N VAL A 192 7.25 36.74 5.09
CA VAL A 192 8.18 35.77 5.68
C VAL A 192 9.41 36.45 6.27
N LEU A 193 10.10 37.29 5.49
CA LEU A 193 11.34 37.96 5.89
C LEU A 193 11.10 39.31 6.58
N ARG A 194 9.89 39.89 6.44
CA ARG A 194 9.47 41.18 7.03
C ARG A 194 10.46 42.32 6.75
N LEU A 195 10.94 42.41 5.52
CA LEU A 195 11.90 43.44 5.10
C LEU A 195 11.28 44.85 5.16
N PRO A 196 12.09 45.92 5.35
CA PRO A 196 11.61 47.30 5.34
C PRO A 196 10.85 47.66 4.05
N SER A 197 9.83 48.50 4.15
CA SER A 197 9.05 48.96 2.99
C SER A 197 9.95 49.56 1.90
N GLY A 198 9.85 49.03 0.68
CA GLY A 198 10.71 49.40 -0.45
C GLY A 198 11.92 48.47 -0.66
N SER A 199 12.29 47.65 0.33
CA SER A 199 13.25 46.56 0.13
C SER A 199 12.62 45.42 -0.66
N THR A 200 13.33 44.93 -1.67
CA THR A 200 12.94 43.75 -2.45
C THR A 200 14.16 42.90 -2.81
N LEU A 201 13.92 41.65 -3.16
CA LEU A 201 14.92 40.77 -3.78
C LEU A 201 14.93 41.03 -5.30
N VAL A 202 16.13 41.14 -5.87
CA VAL A 202 16.29 41.23 -7.33
C VAL A 202 16.19 39.82 -7.92
N ARG A 203 15.34 39.62 -8.92
CA ARG A 203 15.27 38.33 -9.63
C ARG A 203 16.59 38.06 -10.35
N GLY A 204 17.23 36.97 -9.97
CA GLY A 204 18.39 36.38 -10.63
C GLY A 204 18.01 35.44 -11.76
N ARG A 205 18.80 34.38 -11.91
CA ARG A 205 18.67 33.38 -12.97
C ARG A 205 17.36 32.59 -12.80
N LEU A 206 16.64 32.37 -13.90
CA LEU A 206 15.43 31.55 -13.90
C LEU A 206 15.75 30.11 -14.33
N THR A 207 15.53 29.14 -13.44
CA THR A 207 15.52 27.71 -13.75
C THR A 207 14.08 27.21 -13.87
N LEU A 208 13.71 26.66 -15.03
CA LEU A 208 12.42 26.01 -15.24
C LEU A 208 12.58 24.48 -15.24
N MET A 209 11.93 23.82 -14.28
CA MET A 209 12.00 22.38 -14.09
C MET A 209 10.66 21.70 -14.37
N ALA A 210 10.69 20.46 -14.85
CA ALA A 210 9.49 19.65 -14.99
C ALA A 210 9.72 18.17 -14.74
N HIS A 211 8.83 17.55 -13.96
CA HIS A 211 8.79 16.10 -13.75
C HIS A 211 7.54 15.45 -14.34
N SER A 212 7.72 14.28 -14.94
CA SER A 212 6.65 13.49 -15.55
C SER A 212 5.84 14.33 -16.56
N GLY A 213 4.50 14.25 -16.56
CA GLY A 213 3.63 15.07 -17.41
C GLY A 213 3.79 16.60 -17.30
N GLY A 214 4.56 17.13 -16.34
CA GLY A 214 4.79 18.57 -16.17
C GLY A 214 5.53 19.20 -17.35
N GLY A 215 6.24 18.37 -18.14
CA GLY A 215 6.94 18.80 -19.35
C GLY A 215 6.00 19.42 -20.40
N ALA A 216 4.71 19.06 -20.39
CA ALA A 216 3.71 19.70 -21.25
C ALA A 216 3.49 21.18 -20.90
N GLY A 217 3.44 21.52 -19.60
CA GLY A 217 3.33 22.91 -19.14
C GLY A 217 4.61 23.71 -19.44
N LEU A 218 5.78 23.10 -19.22
CA LEU A 218 7.07 23.68 -19.57
C LEU A 218 7.17 23.98 -21.07
N SER A 219 6.84 23.00 -21.91
CA SER A 219 6.87 23.12 -23.37
C SER A 219 5.88 24.19 -23.88
N ALA A 220 4.69 24.28 -23.28
CA ALA A 220 3.71 25.33 -23.59
C ALA A 220 4.21 26.75 -23.24
N LEU A 221 4.84 26.93 -22.08
CA LEU A 221 5.44 28.22 -21.69
C LEU A 221 6.56 28.65 -22.65
N LEU A 222 7.47 27.73 -23.01
CA LEU A 222 8.52 28.01 -24.00
C LEU A 222 7.92 28.34 -25.38
N ALA A 223 6.87 27.63 -25.81
CA ALA A 223 6.17 27.90 -27.06
C ALA A 223 5.49 29.29 -27.08
N LYS A 224 5.19 29.84 -25.91
CA LYS A 224 4.63 31.18 -25.70
C LYS A 224 5.69 32.26 -25.47
N GLY A 225 6.97 31.93 -25.61
CA GLY A 225 8.08 32.88 -25.54
C GLY A 225 8.66 33.08 -24.14
N LEU A 226 8.37 32.21 -23.17
CA LEU A 226 9.10 32.23 -21.90
C LEU A 226 10.57 31.87 -22.16
N ASP A 227 11.49 32.70 -21.71
CA ASP A 227 12.93 32.55 -21.95
C ASP A 227 13.70 32.34 -20.64
N PRO A 228 13.57 31.16 -19.98
CA PRO A 228 14.34 30.84 -18.79
C PRO A 228 15.83 30.72 -19.12
N ASP A 229 16.69 30.80 -18.12
CA ASP A 229 18.13 30.64 -18.30
C ASP A 229 18.58 29.19 -18.26
N GLU A 230 17.91 28.38 -17.46
CA GLU A 230 18.22 26.97 -17.25
C GLU A 230 16.92 26.15 -17.37
N VAL A 231 16.98 25.02 -18.10
CA VAL A 231 15.84 24.10 -18.27
C VAL A 231 16.24 22.70 -17.83
N VAL A 232 15.41 22.07 -16.97
CA VAL A 232 15.65 20.70 -16.51
C VAL A 232 14.40 19.83 -16.66
N CYS A 233 14.51 18.78 -17.48
CA CYS A 233 13.44 17.83 -17.75
C CYS A 233 13.76 16.48 -17.07
N PHE A 234 13.06 16.18 -15.97
CA PHE A 234 13.13 14.90 -15.28
C PHE A 234 12.10 13.93 -15.84
N ASP A 235 12.53 13.11 -16.80
CA ASP A 235 11.71 12.09 -17.47
C ASP A 235 10.33 12.63 -17.88
N SER A 236 10.36 13.79 -18.56
CA SER A 236 9.20 14.63 -18.83
C SER A 236 8.99 15.02 -20.30
N MET A 237 9.81 14.49 -21.22
CA MET A 237 9.74 14.73 -22.67
C MET A 237 8.59 13.96 -23.36
N TYR A 238 7.38 14.00 -22.81
CA TYR A 238 6.18 13.42 -23.45
C TYR A 238 5.58 14.42 -24.45
N GLY A 239 5.23 13.96 -25.66
CA GLY A 239 4.60 14.82 -26.69
C GLY A 239 5.58 15.32 -27.75
N GLU A 240 5.60 16.63 -28.03
CA GLU A 240 6.52 17.23 -29.00
C GLU A 240 7.72 17.91 -28.32
N ASP A 241 8.92 17.68 -28.85
CA ASP A 241 10.16 18.32 -28.42
C ASP A 241 10.36 19.73 -28.99
N THR A 242 9.58 20.13 -30.01
CA THR A 242 9.79 21.35 -30.81
C THR A 242 10.03 22.64 -30.00
N PRO A 243 9.26 22.99 -28.95
CA PRO A 243 9.49 24.23 -28.21
C PRO A 243 10.78 24.21 -27.38
N ILE A 244 11.05 23.10 -26.70
CA ILE A 244 12.27 22.89 -25.90
C ILE A 244 13.50 22.91 -26.81
N ARG A 245 13.42 22.22 -27.95
CA ARG A 245 14.44 22.23 -29.00
C ARG A 245 14.72 23.64 -29.51
N ARG A 246 13.68 24.37 -29.94
CA ARG A 246 13.84 25.75 -30.48
C ARG A 246 14.46 26.69 -29.45
N TRP A 247 14.01 26.63 -28.19
CA TRP A 247 14.61 27.41 -27.11
C TRP A 247 16.09 27.03 -26.92
N ALA A 248 16.44 25.75 -26.92
CA ALA A 248 17.83 25.31 -26.73
C ALA A 248 18.75 25.67 -27.91
N GLU A 249 18.30 25.47 -29.15
CA GLU A 249 19.02 25.88 -30.37
C GLU A 249 19.27 27.40 -30.37
N ALA A 250 18.24 28.21 -30.02
CA ALA A 250 18.36 29.65 -29.90
C ALA A 250 19.29 30.07 -28.74
N ARG A 251 19.20 29.42 -27.58
CA ARG A 251 20.01 29.74 -26.40
C ARG A 251 21.49 29.37 -26.62
N ILE A 252 21.79 28.26 -27.30
CA ILE A 252 23.16 27.88 -27.73
C ILE A 252 23.74 28.90 -28.71
N ALA A 253 22.94 29.41 -29.64
CA ALA A 253 23.36 30.45 -30.59
C ALA A 253 23.46 31.86 -29.95
N SER A 254 22.98 32.04 -28.72
CA SER A 254 22.94 33.34 -28.05
C SER A 254 24.23 33.66 -27.27
N PRO A 255 24.56 34.95 -27.04
CA PRO A 255 25.62 35.35 -26.12
C PRO A 255 25.44 34.84 -24.68
N ARG A 256 24.24 34.37 -24.30
CA ARG A 256 23.96 33.84 -22.95
C ARG A 256 24.32 32.36 -22.78
N ALA A 257 24.70 31.65 -23.86
CA ALA A 257 24.93 30.20 -23.85
C ALA A 257 25.83 29.72 -22.69
N ALA A 258 26.94 30.43 -22.42
CA ALA A 258 27.90 30.07 -21.37
C ALA A 258 27.34 30.15 -19.93
N ARG A 259 26.22 30.86 -19.71
CA ARG A 259 25.55 31.03 -18.40
C ARG A 259 24.19 30.32 -18.33
N SER A 260 23.92 29.47 -19.32
CA SER A 260 22.67 28.73 -19.47
C SER A 260 22.92 27.24 -19.56
N GLY A 261 21.85 26.44 -19.49
CA GLY A 261 21.94 25.00 -19.69
C GLY A 261 20.61 24.32 -19.91
N LEU A 262 20.69 23.13 -20.48
CA LEU A 262 19.59 22.20 -20.69
C LEU A 262 20.03 20.82 -20.20
N ARG A 263 19.29 20.26 -19.24
CA ARG A 263 19.53 18.90 -18.75
C ARG A 263 18.25 18.07 -18.87
N VAL A 264 18.32 17.02 -19.68
CA VAL A 264 17.17 16.13 -19.93
C VAL A 264 17.53 14.72 -19.53
N PHE A 265 16.85 14.20 -18.52
CA PHE A 265 16.99 12.81 -18.07
C PHE A 265 15.84 11.99 -18.61
N TYR A 266 16.12 10.82 -19.16
CA TYR A 266 15.10 9.90 -19.61
C TYR A 266 15.39 8.47 -19.13
N THR A 267 14.32 7.74 -18.84
CA THR A 267 14.40 6.29 -18.68
C THR A 267 14.36 5.65 -20.06
N GLY A 268 15.24 4.66 -20.31
CA GLY A 268 15.28 4.00 -21.61
C GLY A 268 14.01 3.22 -21.89
N CYS A 269 13.63 3.08 -23.16
CA CYS A 269 12.49 2.28 -23.56
C CYS A 269 12.57 0.86 -22.99
N SER A 270 11.57 0.49 -22.18
CA SER A 270 11.37 -0.89 -21.78
C SER A 270 11.14 -1.75 -23.02
N ALA A 271 11.86 -2.86 -23.12
CA ALA A 271 11.37 -4.00 -23.89
C ALA A 271 9.97 -4.38 -23.36
N PRO A 272 9.11 -5.04 -24.16
CA PRO A 272 7.94 -5.71 -23.62
C PRO A 272 8.42 -6.63 -22.48
N LEU A 273 7.95 -6.37 -21.26
CA LEU A 273 8.37 -7.12 -20.08
C LEU A 273 7.75 -8.53 -20.17
N PRO A 274 8.52 -9.61 -19.93
CA PRO A 274 7.98 -10.98 -19.93
C PRO A 274 6.79 -11.15 -18.96
N ASP A 275 6.77 -10.35 -17.89
CA ASP A 275 5.77 -10.41 -16.81
C ASP A 275 4.44 -9.69 -17.14
N TYR A 276 4.30 -9.08 -18.33
CA TYR A 276 3.08 -8.43 -18.80
C TYR A 276 2.90 -8.66 -20.32
N PRO A 277 2.29 -9.77 -20.77
CA PRO A 277 2.21 -10.09 -22.21
C PRO A 277 1.06 -9.40 -22.95
N ALA A 278 -0.04 -9.05 -22.27
CA ALA A 278 -1.21 -8.40 -22.86
C ALA A 278 -1.36 -6.95 -22.40
N GLY A 279 -1.71 -6.04 -23.32
CA GLY A 279 -1.96 -4.64 -22.99
C GLY A 279 -3.25 -4.46 -22.18
N ARG A 280 -3.30 -3.39 -21.38
CA ARG A 280 -4.44 -3.04 -20.52
C ARG A 280 -5.25 -1.88 -21.08
N TRP A 281 -6.57 -1.93 -20.93
CA TRP A 281 -7.41 -0.74 -21.10
C TRP A 281 -7.26 0.17 -19.88
N ILE A 282 -6.98 1.46 -20.10
CA ILE A 282 -7.00 2.50 -19.07
C ILE A 282 -8.17 3.41 -19.36
N GLU A 283 -9.21 3.29 -18.55
CA GLU A 283 -10.27 4.29 -18.51
C GLU A 283 -9.72 5.57 -17.87
N ARG A 284 -9.97 6.71 -18.52
CA ARG A 284 -9.64 8.03 -18.00
C ARG A 284 -10.96 8.65 -17.53
N PRO A 285 -11.08 9.16 -16.29
CA PRO A 285 -12.29 9.89 -15.93
C PRO A 285 -12.42 11.10 -16.87
N GLY A 286 -13.63 11.30 -17.43
CA GLY A 286 -13.96 12.35 -18.40
C GLY A 286 -13.18 12.35 -19.72
N GLY A 287 -12.42 11.30 -20.03
CA GLY A 287 -11.61 11.22 -21.23
C GLY A 287 -11.77 9.90 -21.98
N ASP A 288 -11.55 9.96 -23.29
CA ASP A 288 -11.52 8.80 -24.15
C ASP A 288 -10.58 7.69 -23.62
N PRO A 289 -11.06 6.42 -23.50
CA PRO A 289 -10.30 5.34 -22.90
C PRO A 289 -9.07 4.99 -23.75
N THR A 290 -7.94 4.76 -23.09
CA THR A 290 -6.66 4.54 -23.77
C THR A 290 -6.08 3.17 -23.48
N TYR A 291 -5.86 2.36 -24.51
CA TYR A 291 -5.29 1.03 -24.38
C TYR A 291 -3.76 1.10 -24.34
N GLN A 292 -3.13 0.75 -23.21
CA GLN A 292 -1.68 0.74 -23.04
C GLN A 292 -1.13 -0.68 -23.25
N GLN A 293 -0.29 -0.86 -24.27
CA GLN A 293 0.41 -2.12 -24.51
C GLN A 293 1.60 -2.30 -23.55
N PRO A 294 2.14 -3.54 -23.42
CA PRO A 294 3.41 -3.77 -22.76
C PRO A 294 4.52 -2.98 -23.45
N GLY A 295 5.28 -2.22 -22.68
CA GLY A 295 6.29 -1.30 -23.21
C GLY A 295 5.73 0.11 -23.46
N SER A 296 6.05 0.67 -24.62
CA SER A 296 6.16 2.13 -24.81
C SER A 296 5.01 2.80 -25.57
N TRP A 297 3.87 2.14 -25.78
CA TRP A 297 2.79 2.64 -26.64
C TRP A 297 1.40 2.58 -25.98
N SER A 298 0.58 3.60 -26.23
CA SER A 298 -0.85 3.65 -25.87
C SER A 298 -1.72 4.12 -27.03
N TRP A 299 -2.86 3.47 -27.26
CA TRP A 299 -3.91 3.95 -28.17
C TRP A 299 -4.65 5.14 -27.56
N SER A 300 -4.98 6.12 -28.39
CA SER A 300 -5.81 7.27 -28.07
C SER A 300 -7.10 7.21 -28.89
N GLU A 301 -8.25 7.08 -28.23
CA GLU A 301 -9.55 6.91 -28.93
C GLU A 301 -9.99 8.19 -29.66
N GLY A 302 -9.83 9.36 -29.06
CA GLY A 302 -10.34 10.62 -29.62
C GLY A 302 -9.72 11.05 -30.96
N ASP A 303 -8.50 10.61 -31.26
CA ASP A 303 -7.83 10.81 -32.57
C ASP A 303 -7.49 9.49 -33.29
N ARG A 304 -7.94 8.35 -32.74
CA ARG A 304 -7.76 6.98 -33.27
C ARG A 304 -6.31 6.68 -33.68
N LYS A 305 -5.35 6.97 -32.79
CA LYS A 305 -3.91 6.85 -33.07
C LYS A 305 -3.15 6.21 -31.92
N TRP A 306 -2.13 5.42 -32.25
CA TRP A 306 -1.08 5.01 -31.32
C TRP A 306 -0.20 6.21 -30.96
N ARG A 307 0.06 6.38 -29.66
CA ARG A 307 0.91 7.41 -29.08
C ARG A 307 2.00 6.79 -28.22
N LEU A 308 3.24 7.22 -28.41
CA LEU A 308 4.36 6.77 -27.59
C LEU A 308 4.23 7.33 -26.16
N THR A 309 4.42 6.48 -25.16
CA THR A 309 4.32 6.81 -23.72
C THR A 309 5.67 6.91 -23.02
N THR A 310 6.78 6.73 -23.74
CA THR A 310 8.14 6.98 -23.25
C THR A 310 8.69 8.31 -23.75
N THR A 311 9.70 8.80 -23.02
CA THR A 311 10.39 10.07 -23.29
C THR A 311 11.63 9.90 -24.17
N GLU A 312 12.17 8.67 -24.31
CA GLU A 312 13.43 8.39 -25.00
C GLU A 312 13.49 8.99 -26.41
N VAL A 313 12.46 8.80 -27.24
CA VAL A 313 12.49 9.24 -28.65
C VAL A 313 12.69 10.75 -28.75
N ASN A 314 11.91 11.51 -27.97
CA ASN A 314 11.97 12.97 -27.97
C ASN A 314 13.26 13.48 -27.32
N ALA A 315 13.70 12.84 -26.24
CA ALA A 315 14.99 13.12 -25.61
C ALA A 315 16.14 12.91 -26.60
N ARG A 316 16.15 11.83 -27.38
CA ARG A 316 17.23 11.55 -28.34
C ARG A 316 17.17 12.36 -29.64
N ARG A 317 15.97 12.77 -30.08
CA ARG A 317 15.81 13.79 -31.13
C ARG A 317 16.37 15.14 -30.70
N LEU A 318 16.07 15.54 -29.47
CA LEU A 318 16.64 16.74 -28.86
C LEU A 318 18.17 16.62 -28.78
N GLN A 319 18.73 15.49 -28.33
CA GLN A 319 20.20 15.28 -28.37
C GLN A 319 20.77 15.51 -29.77
N HIS A 320 20.19 14.89 -30.80
CA HIS A 320 20.66 15.07 -32.18
C HIS A 320 20.60 16.53 -32.66
N ALA A 321 19.57 17.28 -32.25
CA ALA A 321 19.47 18.71 -32.51
C ALA A 321 20.53 19.53 -31.74
N LEU A 322 20.81 19.18 -30.48
CA LEU A 322 21.87 19.78 -29.68
C LEU A 322 23.25 19.52 -30.29
N ASP A 323 23.55 18.28 -30.71
CA ASP A 323 24.81 17.93 -31.39
C ASP A 323 25.01 18.80 -32.64
N GLY A 324 23.94 18.98 -33.42
CA GLY A 324 23.93 19.87 -34.59
C GLY A 324 24.11 21.35 -34.22
N ALA A 325 23.50 21.83 -33.13
CA ALA A 325 23.66 23.21 -32.67
C ALA A 325 25.07 23.49 -32.13
N LEU A 326 25.59 22.58 -31.30
CA LEU A 326 26.91 22.66 -30.67
C LEU A 326 28.04 22.58 -31.70
N SER A 327 27.90 21.75 -32.75
CA SER A 327 28.90 21.65 -33.82
C SER A 327 29.01 22.93 -34.67
N ARG A 328 27.98 23.79 -34.68
CA ARG A 328 28.03 25.12 -35.31
C ARG A 328 28.68 26.21 -34.44
N VAL A 329 28.99 25.93 -33.16
CA VAL A 329 29.63 26.89 -32.26
C VAL A 329 31.15 26.85 -32.41
N THR A 330 31.71 27.80 -33.15
CA THR A 330 33.15 28.01 -33.27
C THR A 330 33.78 28.35 -31.92
N GLY A 331 34.76 27.55 -31.47
CA GLY A 331 35.60 27.88 -30.31
C GLY A 331 34.98 27.70 -28.92
N GLY A 332 33.83 27.04 -28.79
CA GLY A 332 33.18 26.85 -27.47
C GLY A 332 32.26 25.63 -27.31
N GLY A 333 31.98 24.89 -28.40
CA GLY A 333 30.99 23.79 -28.38
C GLY A 333 31.24 22.71 -27.32
N ALA A 334 32.50 22.34 -27.04
CA ALA A 334 32.82 21.32 -26.04
C ALA A 334 32.47 21.74 -24.59
N ALA A 335 32.65 23.02 -24.24
CA ALA A 335 32.24 23.54 -22.93
C ALA A 335 30.72 23.63 -22.82
N LEU A 336 30.04 24.00 -23.90
CA LEU A 336 28.57 24.04 -23.96
C LEU A 336 27.94 22.63 -23.97
N ALA A 337 28.61 21.62 -24.51
CA ALA A 337 28.16 20.22 -24.42
C ALA A 337 28.08 19.70 -22.96
N GLY A 338 28.86 20.29 -22.05
CA GLY A 338 28.69 20.09 -20.61
C GLY A 338 27.37 20.66 -20.08
N ARG A 339 26.90 21.80 -20.61
CA ARG A 339 25.70 22.51 -20.13
C ARG A 339 24.40 22.13 -20.85
N PHE A 340 24.48 21.71 -22.11
CA PHE A 340 23.35 21.37 -22.97
C PHE A 340 23.45 19.91 -23.39
N ARG A 341 22.84 19.00 -22.61
CA ARG A 341 22.91 17.56 -22.87
C ARG A 341 21.70 16.79 -22.38
N VAL A 342 21.46 15.68 -23.08
CA VAL A 342 20.48 14.66 -22.73
C VAL A 342 21.22 13.45 -22.17
N GLU A 343 20.69 12.81 -21.14
CA GLU A 343 21.31 11.69 -20.46
C GLU A 343 20.29 10.57 -20.18
N ARG A 344 20.69 9.33 -20.45
CA ARG A 344 19.92 8.15 -20.04
C ARG A 344 20.21 7.89 -18.56
N THR A 345 19.17 7.65 -17.75
CA THR A 345 19.34 7.32 -16.33
C THR A 345 18.82 5.91 -15.99
N SER A 346 19.46 5.26 -15.02
CA SER A 346 18.98 4.05 -14.36
C SER A 346 18.31 4.31 -13.00
N VAL A 347 18.14 5.58 -12.62
CA VAL A 347 17.30 5.99 -11.49
C VAL A 347 15.83 5.85 -11.87
N GLY A 348 15.03 5.23 -11.01
CA GLY A 348 13.60 5.02 -11.27
C GLY A 348 12.82 6.33 -11.39
N HIS A 349 11.81 6.38 -12.26
CA HIS A 349 11.08 7.57 -12.69
C HIS A 349 10.78 8.61 -11.59
N ASN A 350 10.28 8.17 -10.42
CA ASN A 350 9.90 9.05 -9.31
C ASN A 350 11.08 9.55 -8.47
N ASP A 351 12.23 8.88 -8.50
CA ASP A 351 13.42 9.21 -7.73
C ASP A 351 14.33 10.24 -8.42
N ILE A 352 14.14 10.47 -9.73
CA ILE A 352 15.05 11.27 -10.57
C ILE A 352 15.20 12.71 -10.02
N PRO A 353 14.13 13.49 -9.74
CA PRO A 353 14.30 14.86 -9.26
C PRO A 353 14.95 14.90 -7.88
N ALA A 354 14.48 14.06 -6.94
CA ALA A 354 15.03 13.98 -5.58
C ALA A 354 16.52 13.64 -5.53
N ARG A 355 17.06 12.93 -6.53
CA ARG A 355 18.51 12.63 -6.63
C ARG A 355 19.32 13.66 -7.41
N TYR A 356 18.72 14.34 -8.39
CA TYR A 356 19.47 15.19 -9.32
C TYR A 356 19.23 16.69 -9.14
N SER A 357 18.10 17.15 -8.59
CA SER A 357 17.80 18.59 -8.46
C SER A 357 18.86 19.34 -7.66
N ALA A 358 19.30 18.84 -6.51
CA ALA A 358 20.29 19.51 -5.66
C ALA A 358 21.64 19.77 -6.38
N PRO A 359 22.34 18.77 -6.95
CA PRO A 359 23.60 19.02 -7.66
C PRO A 359 23.40 19.81 -8.97
N LEU A 360 22.30 19.60 -9.71
CA LEU A 360 22.01 20.37 -10.93
C LEU A 360 21.70 21.84 -10.67
N LEU A 361 21.09 22.12 -9.52
CA LEU A 361 20.95 23.47 -9.03
C LEU A 361 22.28 24.00 -8.54
N ASP A 362 23.24 23.23 -8.04
CA ASP A 362 24.58 23.80 -7.74
C ASP A 362 25.31 24.21 -9.05
N ASP A 363 25.46 23.29 -10.00
CA ASP A 363 25.94 23.57 -11.35
C ASP A 363 25.21 22.70 -12.40
N ILE A 364 24.56 23.34 -13.37
CA ILE A 364 23.87 22.62 -14.46
C ILE A 364 24.82 21.82 -15.37
N ALA A 365 26.14 22.05 -15.31
CA ALA A 365 27.12 21.22 -16.01
C ALA A 365 27.56 19.96 -15.23
N VAL A 366 27.17 19.78 -13.97
CA VAL A 366 27.68 18.69 -13.12
C VAL A 366 27.33 17.29 -13.65
N THR A 367 28.25 16.34 -13.54
CA THR A 367 27.96 14.92 -13.78
C THR A 367 27.24 14.31 -12.59
N VAL A 368 26.06 13.74 -12.81
CA VAL A 368 25.25 13.11 -11.77
C VAL A 368 25.38 11.57 -11.82
N PRO A 369 25.36 10.87 -10.68
CA PRO A 369 25.54 9.42 -10.65
C PRO A 369 24.39 8.70 -11.36
N LYS A 370 24.68 7.54 -11.97
CA LYS A 370 23.71 6.71 -12.71
C LYS A 370 23.06 7.37 -13.94
N ALA A 371 23.59 8.50 -14.40
CA ALA A 371 23.32 9.07 -15.72
C ALA A 371 24.46 8.74 -16.69
N THR A 372 24.13 8.48 -17.95
CA THR A 372 25.09 8.18 -19.02
C THR A 372 24.69 8.88 -20.33
N ALA A 373 25.65 9.02 -21.25
CA ALA A 373 25.36 9.53 -22.59
C ALA A 373 24.30 8.66 -23.31
N PRO A 374 23.45 9.26 -24.17
CA PRO A 374 22.47 8.51 -24.95
C PRO A 374 23.16 7.55 -25.92
N PRO A 375 22.52 6.43 -26.31
CA PRO A 375 23.03 5.61 -27.41
C PRO A 375 23.14 6.44 -28.70
N PRO A 376 24.14 6.18 -29.57
CA PRO A 376 24.36 6.92 -30.81
C PRO A 376 23.09 7.05 -31.65
N ALA A 377 22.95 8.14 -32.41
CA ALA A 377 21.77 8.40 -33.24
C ALA A 377 21.44 7.26 -34.22
N THR A 378 22.46 6.51 -34.66
CA THR A 378 22.33 5.30 -35.49
C THR A 378 21.66 4.11 -34.78
N THR A 379 21.64 4.07 -33.45
CA THR A 379 21.03 3.00 -32.66
C THR A 379 19.54 3.26 -32.44
N ARG A 380 18.67 2.67 -33.25
CA ARG A 380 17.19 2.78 -33.10
C ARG A 380 16.71 2.40 -31.69
N PRO A 381 15.84 3.19 -31.04
CA PRO A 381 15.19 2.80 -29.79
C PRO A 381 14.41 1.49 -29.95
N ALA A 382 14.54 0.55 -29.01
CA ALA A 382 13.91 -0.78 -29.09
C ALA A 382 12.36 -0.73 -29.21
N CYS A 383 11.77 0.38 -28.75
CA CYS A 383 10.35 0.69 -28.81
C CYS A 383 9.84 1.21 -30.17
N VAL A 384 10.69 1.42 -31.17
CA VAL A 384 10.33 2.05 -32.46
C VAL A 384 10.70 1.14 -33.62
N ALA A 385 9.85 1.05 -34.64
CA ALA A 385 10.02 0.16 -35.79
C ALA A 385 10.90 0.74 -36.91
N ASN A 386 10.75 2.02 -37.21
CA ASN A 386 11.36 2.67 -38.37
C ASN A 386 12.75 3.22 -38.06
N ASP A 387 13.70 3.03 -38.97
CA ASP A 387 15.09 3.49 -38.80
C ASP A 387 15.24 5.01 -38.99
N ASP A 388 14.28 5.68 -39.66
CA ASP A 388 14.22 7.14 -39.83
C ASP A 388 13.50 7.88 -38.68
N TRP A 389 13.36 7.24 -37.51
CA TRP A 389 12.67 7.75 -36.30
C TRP A 389 13.16 9.12 -35.79
N LEU A 390 14.38 9.53 -36.14
CA LEU A 390 14.93 10.86 -35.83
C LEU A 390 14.19 11.98 -36.55
N THR A 391 13.71 11.74 -37.78
CA THR A 391 13.12 12.77 -38.66
C THR A 391 11.64 12.52 -38.99
N ARG A 392 11.18 11.27 -38.94
CA ARG A 392 9.77 10.90 -39.09
C ARG A 392 9.17 10.48 -37.76
N SER A 393 7.85 10.69 -37.60
CA SER A 393 7.07 10.16 -36.47
C SER A 393 7.43 8.70 -36.19
N PRO A 394 7.63 8.31 -34.93
CA PRO A 394 7.95 6.93 -34.61
C PRO A 394 6.79 6.03 -35.04
N ARG A 395 7.11 4.82 -35.50
CA ARG A 395 6.15 3.75 -35.80
C ARG A 395 6.27 2.65 -34.76
N LYS A 396 5.15 2.02 -34.41
CA LYS A 396 5.09 0.91 -33.44
C LYS A 396 5.71 -0.37 -34.05
N PRO A 397 6.58 -1.10 -33.32
CA PRO A 397 7.00 -2.46 -33.71
C PRO A 397 5.78 -3.38 -33.93
N GLY A 398 5.81 -4.16 -35.02
CA GLY A 398 4.66 -4.95 -35.49
C GLY A 398 3.69 -4.21 -36.42
N GLY A 399 3.74 -2.87 -36.48
CA GLY A 399 2.90 -2.06 -37.36
C GLY A 399 1.73 -1.34 -36.66
N ASP A 400 0.97 -0.59 -37.44
CA ASP A 400 -0.26 0.11 -37.01
C ASP A 400 -1.45 -0.86 -37.00
N ASP A 401 -1.31 -1.96 -36.25
CA ASP A 401 -2.39 -2.91 -36.04
C ASP A 401 -3.65 -2.17 -35.57
N PRO A 402 -4.84 -2.53 -36.08
CA PRO A 402 -6.08 -1.99 -35.53
C PRO A 402 -6.12 -2.29 -34.03
N LYS A 403 -6.60 -1.32 -33.24
CA LYS A 403 -6.77 -1.51 -31.80
C LYS A 403 -7.49 -2.85 -31.54
N PRO A 404 -7.12 -3.61 -30.49
CA PRO A 404 -7.93 -4.75 -30.07
C PRO A 404 -9.39 -4.29 -29.89
N PRO A 405 -10.39 -5.04 -30.36
CA PRO A 405 -11.77 -4.65 -30.18
C PRO A 405 -12.07 -4.47 -28.69
N ARG A 406 -12.71 -3.36 -28.31
CA ARG A 406 -13.22 -3.21 -26.93
C ARG A 406 -14.25 -4.33 -26.74
N PRO A 407 -14.14 -5.19 -25.72
CA PRO A 407 -15.01 -6.36 -25.59
C PRO A 407 -16.48 -5.97 -25.63
N GLY A 408 -17.17 -6.37 -26.70
CA GLY A 408 -18.61 -6.28 -26.82
C GLY A 408 -19.26 -7.44 -26.07
N ARG A 409 -20.45 -7.20 -25.52
CA ARG A 409 -21.23 -8.28 -24.88
C ARG A 409 -21.50 -9.44 -25.85
N ALA A 410 -21.24 -10.65 -25.37
CA ALA A 410 -21.63 -11.97 -25.90
C ALA A 410 -20.73 -12.60 -26.99
N ALA A 411 -20.49 -13.91 -26.78
CA ALA A 411 -19.83 -14.91 -27.62
C ALA A 411 -18.34 -14.70 -27.98
N GLU A 412 -17.41 -15.65 -27.87
CA GLU A 412 -17.20 -16.87 -27.06
C GLU A 412 -15.82 -17.43 -27.50
N ALA A 413 -15.25 -18.39 -26.77
CA ALA A 413 -14.02 -19.14 -27.08
C ALA A 413 -12.67 -18.37 -27.10
N ALA A 414 -11.97 -18.37 -25.97
CA ALA A 414 -10.55 -18.01 -25.88
C ALA A 414 -9.81 -18.84 -24.80
N VAL A 415 -8.51 -19.11 -25.03
CA VAL A 415 -7.64 -19.76 -24.04
C VAL A 415 -7.14 -18.72 -23.03
N VAL A 416 -7.85 -18.69 -21.89
CA VAL A 416 -7.43 -18.35 -20.51
C VAL A 416 -6.14 -17.52 -20.33
N ASP A 417 -6.30 -16.27 -19.84
CA ASP A 417 -5.46 -15.77 -18.74
C ASP A 417 -6.16 -14.64 -17.93
N VAL A 418 -6.70 -15.04 -16.76
CA VAL A 418 -7.13 -14.30 -15.55
C VAL A 418 -7.71 -12.86 -15.68
N GLU A 419 -9.05 -12.76 -15.71
CA GLU A 419 -9.80 -11.53 -15.43
C GLU A 419 -9.96 -11.21 -13.92
N ASP A 420 -10.00 -9.93 -13.57
CA ASP A 420 -10.69 -9.42 -12.36
C ASP A 420 -12.21 -9.55 -12.57
N VAL A 421 -12.79 -10.73 -12.36
CA VAL A 421 -14.24 -10.93 -12.54
C VAL A 421 -15.03 -10.27 -11.41
N TYR A 422 -16.11 -9.56 -11.76
CA TYR A 422 -17.30 -9.51 -10.90
C TYR A 422 -18.62 -9.27 -11.69
N ALA A 423 -19.14 -10.29 -12.37
CA ALA A 423 -20.58 -10.49 -12.62
C ALA A 423 -20.92 -11.81 -13.35
N PRO A 424 -22.08 -12.44 -13.08
CA PRO A 424 -22.67 -13.54 -13.86
C PRO A 424 -23.52 -13.05 -15.05
N PRO A 425 -23.99 -13.95 -15.92
CA PRO A 425 -24.96 -13.63 -16.99
C PRO A 425 -26.23 -12.96 -16.44
N GLY A 426 -26.51 -11.74 -16.88
CA GLY A 426 -27.69 -10.96 -16.44
C GLY A 426 -27.52 -10.22 -15.11
N GLY A 427 -26.50 -10.54 -14.32
CA GLY A 427 -26.07 -9.69 -13.21
C GLY A 427 -25.55 -8.36 -13.75
N ARG A 428 -25.91 -7.24 -13.10
CA ARG A 428 -25.27 -5.96 -13.40
C ARG A 428 -23.79 -6.07 -13.01
N ALA A 429 -22.89 -5.69 -13.93
CA ALA A 429 -21.49 -5.54 -13.62
C ALA A 429 -21.33 -4.68 -12.35
N TYR A 430 -20.44 -5.08 -11.45
CA TYR A 430 -19.99 -4.15 -10.41
C TYR A 430 -19.27 -3.00 -11.10
N SER A 431 -19.97 -1.89 -11.30
CA SER A 431 -19.35 -0.61 -11.61
C SER A 431 -18.83 -0.03 -10.30
N PRO A 432 -17.51 0.14 -10.12
CA PRO A 432 -16.99 0.87 -8.98
C PRO A 432 -17.64 2.25 -8.92
N SER A 433 -18.12 2.60 -7.74
CA SER A 433 -18.44 3.97 -7.40
C SER A 433 -17.30 4.89 -7.78
N SER A 434 -17.60 6.04 -8.39
CA SER A 434 -16.64 7.13 -8.54
C SER A 434 -16.15 7.68 -7.18
N SER A 435 -16.83 7.32 -6.09
CA SER A 435 -16.38 7.48 -4.71
C SER A 435 -15.96 6.15 -4.11
N ALA A 436 -14.67 5.99 -3.81
CA ALA A 436 -14.11 4.89 -3.02
C ALA A 436 -14.52 4.96 -1.52
N ALA A 437 -15.81 5.17 -1.25
CA ALA A 437 -16.41 5.00 0.06
C ALA A 437 -16.30 3.50 0.41
N VAL A 438 -15.46 3.07 1.35
CA VAL A 438 -15.37 3.63 2.71
C VAL A 438 -13.93 3.60 3.27
N PHE A 439 -12.91 3.21 2.50
CA PHE A 439 -11.60 2.79 3.04
C PHE A 439 -10.49 3.72 2.56
N ARG A 440 -9.90 4.45 3.51
CA ARG A 440 -8.77 5.36 3.32
C ARG A 440 -7.53 4.63 2.79
N THR A 441 -7.44 3.32 3.00
CA THR A 441 -6.31 2.48 2.64
C THR A 441 -6.74 1.22 1.88
N ALA A 442 -6.19 1.06 0.68
CA ALA A 442 -6.54 -0.02 -0.25
C ALA A 442 -5.61 -1.25 -0.07
N PRO A 443 -6.12 -2.47 0.14
CA PRO A 443 -5.30 -3.69 0.17
C PRO A 443 -4.79 -4.09 -1.21
N ALA A 444 -3.90 -5.07 -1.24
CA ALA A 444 -3.33 -5.62 -2.47
C ALA A 444 -3.46 -7.15 -2.47
N PRO A 445 -4.25 -7.75 -3.38
CA PRO A 445 -5.15 -7.09 -4.33
C PRO A 445 -6.30 -6.35 -3.62
N VAL A 446 -6.85 -5.32 -4.28
CA VAL A 446 -7.99 -4.55 -3.76
C VAL A 446 -9.32 -5.29 -3.97
N ALA A 447 -9.36 -6.19 -4.95
CA ALA A 447 -10.53 -6.98 -5.31
C ALA A 447 -10.65 -8.26 -4.45
N VAL A 448 -11.88 -8.74 -4.30
CA VAL A 448 -12.14 -10.12 -3.85
C VAL A 448 -11.97 -11.02 -5.06
N THR A 449 -11.29 -12.17 -4.91
CA THR A 449 -11.21 -13.14 -6.01
C THR A 449 -12.62 -13.71 -6.26
N PRO A 450 -13.13 -13.64 -7.49
CA PRO A 450 -14.48 -14.08 -7.86
C PRO A 450 -14.63 -15.61 -7.88
N ALA A 451 -15.87 -16.07 -7.99
CA ALA A 451 -16.19 -17.44 -8.35
C ALA A 451 -16.93 -17.44 -9.69
N SER A 452 -16.48 -18.26 -10.62
CA SER A 452 -17.15 -18.56 -11.90
C SER A 452 -17.37 -20.06 -12.03
N GLU A 453 -16.50 -20.84 -11.42
CA GLU A 453 -16.45 -22.30 -11.55
C GLU A 453 -17.27 -22.95 -10.43
N TRP A 454 -18.13 -23.89 -10.79
CA TRP A 454 -18.82 -24.73 -9.80
C TRP A 454 -17.93 -25.92 -9.40
N PRO A 455 -18.15 -26.54 -8.22
CA PRO A 455 -17.46 -27.77 -7.88
C PRO A 455 -17.88 -28.89 -8.84
N GLU A 456 -16.94 -29.36 -9.66
CA GLU A 456 -17.15 -30.45 -10.61
C GLU A 456 -16.29 -31.65 -10.18
N PRO A 457 -16.87 -32.69 -9.56
CA PRO A 457 -16.10 -33.77 -8.95
C PRO A 457 -15.20 -34.53 -9.93
N THR A 458 -14.02 -34.94 -9.46
CA THR A 458 -13.03 -35.67 -10.28
C THR A 458 -12.45 -36.88 -9.57
N THR A 459 -12.18 -37.93 -10.35
CA THR A 459 -11.42 -39.12 -9.92
C THR A 459 -9.91 -38.90 -9.98
N ASP A 460 -9.43 -37.94 -10.79
CA ASP A 460 -8.01 -37.52 -10.88
C ASP A 460 -7.73 -36.30 -9.98
N ALA A 461 -7.94 -36.47 -8.68
CA ALA A 461 -7.78 -35.39 -7.71
C ALA A 461 -6.30 -34.97 -7.52
N ASP A 462 -5.35 -35.89 -7.65
CA ASP A 462 -3.91 -35.59 -7.58
C ASP A 462 -3.43 -34.85 -8.84
N GLY A 463 -3.85 -35.28 -10.03
CA GLY A 463 -3.55 -34.58 -11.28
C GLY A 463 -4.22 -33.21 -11.35
N ALA A 464 -5.49 -33.08 -10.94
CA ALA A 464 -6.17 -31.80 -10.81
C ALA A 464 -5.44 -30.84 -9.85
N SER A 465 -4.98 -31.34 -8.70
CA SER A 465 -4.15 -30.57 -7.76
C SER A 465 -2.85 -30.07 -8.40
N GLN A 466 -2.15 -30.93 -9.14
CA GLN A 466 -0.91 -30.54 -9.82
C GLN A 466 -1.15 -29.51 -10.93
N ARG A 467 -2.20 -29.69 -11.75
CA ARG A 467 -2.51 -28.76 -12.84
C ARG A 467 -2.99 -27.42 -12.32
N ALA A 468 -3.79 -27.40 -11.26
CA ALA A 468 -4.19 -26.16 -10.57
C ALA A 468 -2.99 -25.39 -10.00
N LEU A 469 -2.01 -26.08 -9.41
CA LEU A 469 -0.76 -25.45 -8.95
C LEU A 469 0.08 -24.89 -10.12
N ARG A 470 0.15 -25.58 -11.26
CA ARG A 470 0.84 -25.07 -12.48
C ARG A 470 0.14 -23.83 -13.03
N ALA A 471 -1.19 -23.82 -13.09
CA ALA A 471 -2.00 -22.68 -13.54
C ALA A 471 -1.82 -21.43 -12.65
N LEU A 472 -1.36 -21.61 -11.41
CA LEU A 472 -0.97 -20.53 -10.49
C LEU A 472 0.55 -20.32 -10.42
N GLY A 473 1.29 -20.74 -11.45
CA GLY A 473 2.72 -20.45 -11.62
C GLY A 473 3.67 -21.31 -10.79
N VAL A 474 3.21 -22.35 -10.10
CA VAL A 474 4.09 -23.23 -9.31
C VAL A 474 4.90 -24.13 -10.24
N GLY A 475 6.21 -23.90 -10.31
CA GLY A 475 7.13 -24.69 -11.13
C GLY A 475 7.26 -26.15 -10.68
N ALA A 476 7.74 -27.01 -11.59
CA ALA A 476 7.83 -28.46 -11.38
C ALA A 476 8.54 -28.88 -10.08
N ALA A 477 9.62 -28.19 -9.69
CA ALA A 477 10.32 -28.46 -8.43
C ALA A 477 9.47 -28.14 -7.19
N GLY A 478 8.65 -27.08 -7.24
CA GLY A 478 7.70 -26.75 -6.16
C GLY A 478 6.61 -27.80 -6.04
N ILE A 479 6.09 -28.30 -7.16
CA ILE A 479 5.10 -29.38 -7.20
C ILE A 479 5.70 -30.71 -6.71
N ALA A 480 6.96 -31.02 -7.06
CA ALA A 480 7.66 -32.18 -6.54
C ALA A 480 7.88 -32.09 -5.01
N GLY A 481 8.19 -30.90 -4.48
CA GLY A 481 8.26 -30.65 -3.03
C GLY A 481 6.89 -30.67 -2.32
N PHE A 482 5.81 -30.43 -3.05
CA PHE A 482 4.43 -30.53 -2.56
C PHE A 482 3.87 -31.97 -2.61
N ALA A 483 4.43 -32.83 -3.46
CA ALA A 483 3.99 -34.20 -3.66
C ALA A 483 4.08 -35.05 -2.38
N GLY A 484 3.30 -36.16 -2.33
CA GLY A 484 3.15 -36.96 -1.12
C GLY A 484 2.15 -36.31 -0.16
N PRO A 485 2.55 -35.85 1.05
CA PRO A 485 1.62 -35.35 2.06
C PRO A 485 0.81 -34.12 1.64
N GLY A 486 1.34 -33.23 0.80
CA GLY A 486 0.60 -32.07 0.31
C GLY A 486 -0.55 -32.47 -0.62
N LEU A 487 -0.26 -33.28 -1.65
CA LEU A 487 -1.28 -33.83 -2.53
C LEU A 487 -2.30 -34.66 -1.75
N ALA A 488 -1.86 -35.55 -0.84
CA ALA A 488 -2.76 -36.35 -0.01
C ALA A 488 -3.73 -35.48 0.82
N ALA A 489 -3.25 -34.38 1.42
CA ALA A 489 -4.08 -33.47 2.18
C ALA A 489 -5.01 -32.60 1.30
N LEU A 490 -4.59 -32.23 0.09
CA LEU A 490 -5.40 -31.43 -0.84
C LEU A 490 -6.43 -32.29 -1.61
N ARG A 491 -6.16 -33.60 -1.75
CA ARG A 491 -6.96 -34.57 -2.51
C ARG A 491 -8.47 -34.52 -2.23
N PRO A 492 -8.97 -34.44 -0.99
CA PRO A 492 -10.42 -34.40 -0.77
C PRO A 492 -11.08 -33.16 -1.35
N ILE A 493 -10.40 -32.00 -1.25
CA ILE A 493 -10.88 -30.73 -1.82
C ILE A 493 -10.83 -30.83 -3.34
N ALA A 494 -9.72 -31.29 -3.91
CA ALA A 494 -9.58 -31.47 -5.36
C ALA A 494 -10.59 -32.46 -5.95
N ALA A 495 -10.88 -33.56 -5.25
CA ALA A 495 -11.88 -34.55 -5.65
C ALA A 495 -13.31 -33.99 -5.68
N ALA A 496 -13.63 -33.06 -4.78
CA ALA A 496 -14.94 -32.42 -4.70
C ALA A 496 -15.10 -31.21 -5.64
N PHE A 497 -14.03 -30.45 -5.89
CA PHE A 497 -14.07 -29.21 -6.67
C PHE A 497 -13.64 -29.35 -8.12
N GLY A 498 -12.89 -30.40 -8.47
CA GLY A 498 -12.25 -30.49 -9.77
C GLY A 498 -11.11 -29.48 -9.92
N GLU A 499 -10.59 -29.34 -11.13
CA GLU A 499 -9.43 -28.47 -11.39
C GLU A 499 -9.78 -26.99 -11.41
N ALA A 500 -10.84 -26.60 -12.14
CA ALA A 500 -11.17 -25.20 -12.39
C ALA A 500 -11.56 -24.46 -11.10
N ALA A 501 -12.49 -25.01 -10.31
CA ALA A 501 -12.86 -24.40 -9.05
C ALA A 501 -11.75 -24.51 -7.98
N LEU A 502 -10.87 -25.52 -8.04
CA LEU A 502 -9.68 -25.56 -7.18
C LEU A 502 -8.68 -24.44 -7.51
N VAL A 503 -8.51 -24.08 -8.79
CA VAL A 503 -7.72 -22.89 -9.19
C VAL A 503 -8.30 -21.62 -8.56
N GLU A 504 -9.62 -21.44 -8.56
CA GLU A 504 -10.26 -20.30 -7.90
C GLU A 504 -10.09 -20.32 -6.37
N LEU A 505 -10.24 -21.49 -5.73
CA LEU A 505 -9.98 -21.66 -4.28
C LEU A 505 -8.54 -21.31 -3.90
N LEU A 506 -7.55 -21.78 -4.66
CA LEU A 506 -6.14 -21.49 -4.40
C LEU A 506 -5.79 -20.02 -4.70
N ARG A 507 -6.38 -19.42 -5.75
CA ARG A 507 -6.20 -17.99 -6.09
C ARG A 507 -6.72 -17.08 -4.97
N ARG A 508 -7.81 -17.45 -4.28
CA ARG A 508 -8.36 -16.71 -3.12
C ARG A 508 -7.40 -16.57 -1.95
N LEU A 509 -6.44 -17.48 -1.81
CA LEU A 509 -5.41 -17.41 -0.78
C LEU A 509 -4.45 -16.23 -1.00
N ARG A 510 -4.39 -15.69 -2.23
CA ARG A 510 -3.48 -14.59 -2.63
C ARG A 510 -2.01 -14.92 -2.41
N TYR A 511 -1.67 -16.21 -2.41
CA TYR A 511 -0.32 -16.70 -2.25
C TYR A 511 0.45 -16.55 -3.55
N THR A 512 1.69 -16.08 -3.45
CA THR A 512 2.68 -16.19 -4.53
C THR A 512 2.93 -17.68 -4.86
N PRO A 513 3.45 -18.02 -6.06
CA PRO A 513 3.80 -19.40 -6.40
C PRO A 513 4.74 -20.06 -5.37
N ALA A 514 5.64 -19.27 -4.75
CA ALA A 514 6.53 -19.73 -3.69
C ALA A 514 5.76 -20.09 -2.40
N GLN A 515 4.74 -19.30 -2.02
CA GLN A 515 3.88 -19.59 -0.87
C GLN A 515 2.89 -20.74 -1.15
N LEU A 516 2.47 -20.97 -2.39
CA LEU A 516 1.70 -22.17 -2.75
C LEU A 516 2.55 -23.44 -2.60
N ALA A 517 3.82 -23.41 -3.01
CA ALA A 517 4.76 -24.52 -2.83
C ALA A 517 5.17 -24.73 -1.35
N ALA A 518 5.40 -23.64 -0.61
CA ALA A 518 5.81 -23.65 0.79
C ALA A 518 4.94 -22.72 1.65
N PRO A 519 3.72 -23.14 2.02
CA PRO A 519 2.77 -22.32 2.78
C PRO A 519 3.35 -21.78 4.10
N PRO A 520 3.13 -20.49 4.42
CA PRO A 520 3.57 -19.89 5.67
C PRO A 520 2.64 -20.27 6.85
N HIS A 521 3.13 -20.02 8.08
CA HIS A 521 2.42 -20.28 9.33
C HIS A 521 2.88 -19.32 10.45
N SER A 522 2.08 -19.14 11.50
CA SER A 522 2.39 -18.21 12.60
C SER A 522 3.49 -18.67 13.58
N PHE A 523 3.90 -19.95 13.55
CA PHE A 523 4.93 -20.47 14.45
C PHE A 523 6.33 -19.94 14.10
N ALA A 524 7.16 -19.70 15.12
CA ALA A 524 8.53 -19.22 14.96
C ALA A 524 9.43 -20.15 14.11
N ASN A 525 9.10 -21.44 14.03
CA ASN A 525 9.74 -22.45 13.16
C ASN A 525 8.91 -23.74 13.13
N ASP A 526 9.24 -24.61 12.18
CA ASP A 526 8.58 -25.91 11.96
C ASP A 526 8.68 -26.85 13.19
N ALA A 527 9.70 -26.68 14.04
CA ALA A 527 9.83 -27.44 15.29
C ALA A 527 8.84 -26.96 16.38
N ALA A 528 8.51 -25.66 16.43
CA ALA A 528 7.46 -25.14 17.30
C ALA A 528 6.06 -25.58 16.81
N LEU A 529 5.82 -25.55 15.50
CA LEU A 529 4.61 -26.12 14.88
C LEU A 529 4.47 -27.62 15.22
N THR A 530 5.55 -28.38 15.08
CA THR A 530 5.62 -29.81 15.42
C THR A 530 5.28 -30.08 16.88
N ARG A 531 5.80 -29.27 17.82
CA ARG A 531 5.45 -29.39 19.24
C ARG A 531 3.97 -29.11 19.50
N ALA A 532 3.41 -28.07 18.88
CA ALA A 532 2.00 -27.72 19.07
C ALA A 532 1.04 -28.82 18.60
N PHE A 533 1.35 -29.49 17.49
CA PHE A 533 0.56 -30.61 16.97
C PHE A 533 0.91 -31.98 17.57
N GLY A 534 1.96 -32.07 18.40
CA GLY A 534 2.49 -33.34 18.91
C GLY A 534 3.11 -34.26 17.84
N ARG A 535 3.17 -33.81 16.58
CA ARG A 535 3.70 -34.54 15.43
C ARG A 535 4.14 -33.57 14.33
N ALA A 536 5.01 -34.03 13.43
CA ALA A 536 5.45 -33.23 12.30
C ALA A 536 4.26 -32.82 11.40
N VAL A 537 4.22 -31.55 11.03
CA VAL A 537 3.24 -30.97 10.08
C VAL A 537 4.01 -30.52 8.84
N PRO A 538 4.00 -31.29 7.74
CA PRO A 538 4.67 -30.88 6.51
C PRO A 538 4.03 -29.60 5.97
N ARG A 539 4.83 -28.59 5.63
CA ARG A 539 4.35 -27.31 5.07
C ARG A 539 3.33 -27.45 3.93
N PRO A 540 3.49 -28.38 2.97
CA PRO A 540 2.48 -28.63 1.94
C PRO A 540 1.05 -28.90 2.46
N VAL A 541 0.91 -29.56 3.61
CA VAL A 541 -0.41 -29.88 4.22
C VAL A 541 -1.15 -28.60 4.64
N ILE A 542 -0.42 -27.55 5.02
CA ILE A 542 -1.00 -26.27 5.45
C ILE A 542 -1.77 -25.59 4.31
N LEU A 543 -1.42 -25.88 3.04
CA LEU A 543 -2.18 -25.37 1.89
C LEU A 543 -3.63 -25.88 1.91
N ALA A 544 -3.84 -27.18 2.19
CA ALA A 544 -5.20 -27.73 2.27
C ALA A 544 -6.01 -27.08 3.40
N LEU A 545 -5.39 -26.85 4.56
CA LEU A 545 -6.03 -26.16 5.69
C LEU A 545 -6.43 -24.71 5.34
N ARG A 546 -5.61 -23.98 4.56
CA ARG A 546 -5.98 -22.65 4.06
C ARG A 546 -7.02 -22.71 2.94
N THR A 547 -6.96 -23.72 2.08
CA THR A 547 -7.93 -23.94 0.99
C THR A 547 -9.33 -24.21 1.54
N LEU A 548 -9.46 -24.94 2.65
CA LEU A 548 -10.75 -25.13 3.35
C LEU A 548 -11.39 -23.78 3.72
N LEU A 549 -10.60 -22.83 4.24
CA LEU A 549 -11.06 -21.49 4.61
C LEU A 549 -11.47 -20.64 3.39
N ALA A 550 -11.03 -20.98 2.17
CA ALA A 550 -11.47 -20.29 0.96
C ALA A 550 -12.85 -20.74 0.47
N ILE A 551 -13.37 -21.88 0.94
CA ILE A 551 -14.64 -22.47 0.45
C ILE A 551 -15.86 -21.58 0.74
N PRO A 552 -16.11 -21.08 1.98
CA PRO A 552 -17.25 -20.20 2.22
C PRO A 552 -17.14 -18.91 1.41
N GLY A 553 -15.93 -18.35 1.31
CA GLY A 553 -15.66 -17.22 0.43
C GLY A 553 -15.97 -17.49 -1.05
N HIS A 554 -15.70 -18.68 -1.56
CA HIS A 554 -16.05 -19.08 -2.94
C HIS A 554 -17.56 -19.12 -3.16
N PHE A 555 -18.27 -19.81 -2.28
CA PHE A 555 -19.72 -19.88 -2.32
C PHE A 555 -20.43 -18.53 -2.10
N ARG A 556 -19.82 -17.61 -1.34
CA ARG A 556 -20.33 -16.24 -1.19
C ARG A 556 -20.27 -15.44 -2.49
N GLU A 557 -19.24 -15.64 -3.31
CA GLU A 557 -19.19 -15.01 -4.63
C GLU A 557 -20.17 -15.65 -5.62
N LEU A 558 -20.46 -16.97 -5.52
CA LEU A 558 -21.56 -17.63 -6.24
C LEU A 558 -22.93 -17.14 -5.75
N ALA A 559 -23.12 -16.94 -4.44
CA ALA A 559 -24.38 -16.51 -3.84
C ALA A 559 -24.83 -15.14 -4.37
N ARG A 560 -23.89 -14.20 -4.55
CA ARG A 560 -24.13 -12.91 -5.23
C ARG A 560 -24.64 -13.07 -6.68
N GLN A 561 -24.41 -14.21 -7.33
CA GLN A 561 -24.93 -14.52 -8.66
C GLN A 561 -26.36 -15.07 -8.66
N ALA A 562 -26.84 -15.56 -7.52
CA ALA A 562 -28.18 -16.12 -7.37
C ALA A 562 -29.25 -15.15 -7.90
N GLY A 563 -30.30 -15.68 -8.54
CA GLY A 563 -31.41 -14.87 -9.02
C GLY A 563 -32.25 -14.26 -7.89
N ASN A 564 -32.29 -14.94 -6.73
CA ASN A 564 -33.19 -14.67 -5.61
C ASN A 564 -32.52 -14.93 -4.25
N GLU A 565 -33.16 -14.47 -3.17
CA GLU A 565 -32.67 -14.63 -1.78
C GLU A 565 -32.57 -16.09 -1.30
N PRO A 566 -33.56 -16.99 -1.54
CA PRO A 566 -33.44 -18.40 -1.15
C PRO A 566 -32.21 -19.12 -1.72
N GLU A 567 -31.87 -18.86 -2.98
CA GLU A 567 -30.70 -19.45 -3.62
C GLU A 567 -29.38 -18.82 -3.16
N ALA A 568 -29.35 -17.51 -2.88
CA ALA A 568 -28.19 -16.87 -2.26
C ALA A 568 -27.90 -17.45 -0.86
N PHE A 569 -28.94 -17.61 -0.04
CA PHE A 569 -28.83 -18.29 1.25
C PHE A 569 -28.31 -19.72 1.10
N ALA A 570 -28.89 -20.49 0.18
CA ALA A 570 -28.50 -21.87 -0.07
C ALA A 570 -27.02 -21.99 -0.46
N LEU A 571 -26.50 -21.05 -1.27
CA LEU A 571 -25.10 -21.03 -1.66
C LEU A 571 -24.18 -20.67 -0.49
N GLU A 572 -24.45 -19.60 0.27
CA GLU A 572 -23.66 -19.30 1.48
C GLU A 572 -23.68 -20.44 2.51
N ASN A 573 -24.82 -21.09 2.67
CA ASN A 573 -24.99 -22.27 3.53
C ASN A 573 -24.18 -23.47 3.02
N LEU A 574 -24.23 -23.77 1.71
CA LEU A 574 -23.46 -24.81 1.03
C LEU A 574 -21.95 -24.66 1.28
N GLY A 575 -21.41 -23.45 1.14
CA GLY A 575 -19.98 -23.21 1.36
C GLY A 575 -19.51 -23.59 2.76
N TRP A 576 -20.32 -23.28 3.78
CA TRP A 576 -20.00 -23.65 5.16
C TRP A 576 -20.17 -25.14 5.43
N LEU A 577 -21.23 -25.78 4.91
CA LEU A 577 -21.41 -27.23 5.04
C LEU A 577 -20.30 -28.02 4.32
N LEU A 578 -19.86 -27.56 3.14
CA LEU A 578 -18.75 -28.16 2.41
C LEU A 578 -17.41 -27.99 3.14
N LEU A 579 -17.14 -26.82 3.73
CA LEU A 579 -15.97 -26.64 4.60
C LEU A 579 -16.00 -27.67 5.75
N GLN A 580 -17.14 -27.84 6.42
CA GLN A 580 -17.27 -28.80 7.53
C GLN A 580 -17.05 -30.25 7.07
N SER A 581 -17.71 -30.66 5.98
CA SER A 581 -17.58 -32.00 5.39
C SER A 581 -16.14 -32.30 4.97
N LEU A 582 -15.54 -31.41 4.17
CA LEU A 582 -14.18 -31.59 3.64
C LEU A 582 -13.10 -31.41 4.72
N ARG A 583 -13.35 -30.67 5.79
CA ARG A 583 -12.45 -30.61 6.96
C ARG A 583 -12.18 -32.01 7.50
N ASP A 584 -13.21 -32.82 7.64
CA ASP A 584 -13.09 -34.15 8.24
C ASP A 584 -12.47 -35.17 7.26
N ASP A 585 -12.75 -35.04 5.95
CA ASP A 585 -12.02 -35.76 4.90
C ASP A 585 -10.51 -35.40 4.89
N VAL A 586 -10.17 -34.11 5.01
CA VAL A 586 -8.77 -33.62 5.06
C VAL A 586 -8.06 -34.03 6.36
N ARG A 587 -8.76 -34.06 7.50
CA ARG A 587 -8.24 -34.61 8.76
C ARG A 587 -7.88 -36.09 8.62
N SER A 588 -8.76 -36.88 7.98
CA SER A 588 -8.51 -38.29 7.67
C SER A 588 -7.30 -38.47 6.76
N ALA A 589 -7.27 -37.75 5.63
CA ALA A 589 -6.20 -37.89 4.63
C ALA A 589 -4.82 -37.37 5.10
N SER A 590 -4.78 -36.37 5.98
CA SER A 590 -3.53 -35.81 6.53
C SER A 590 -3.09 -36.44 7.85
N GLY A 591 -3.99 -37.10 8.58
CA GLY A 591 -3.77 -37.56 9.95
C GLY A 591 -3.56 -36.43 10.97
N LEU A 592 -3.90 -35.18 10.64
CA LEU A 592 -3.77 -34.03 11.52
C LEU A 592 -5.12 -33.64 12.12
N ASN A 593 -5.19 -33.53 13.44
CA ASN A 593 -6.37 -32.98 14.12
C ASN A 593 -6.25 -31.46 14.31
N PHE A 594 -6.69 -30.69 13.32
CA PHE A 594 -6.65 -29.22 13.31
C PHE A 594 -8.02 -28.58 13.55
N TRP A 595 -8.03 -27.32 13.98
CA TRP A 595 -9.21 -26.48 14.13
C TRP A 595 -9.54 -25.69 12.84
N MET A 596 -10.82 -25.39 12.66
CA MET A 596 -11.35 -24.41 11.70
C MET A 596 -12.40 -23.53 12.41
N PRO A 597 -12.63 -22.28 11.98
CA PRO A 597 -13.65 -21.39 12.53
C PRO A 597 -15.03 -22.04 12.58
N SER A 598 -15.80 -21.70 13.61
CA SER A 598 -17.21 -22.08 13.73
C SER A 598 -18.04 -21.38 12.65
N SER A 599 -18.95 -22.13 12.03
CA SER A 599 -19.89 -21.58 11.06
C SER A 599 -20.83 -20.53 11.67
N PRO A 600 -21.35 -19.59 10.84
CA PRO A 600 -22.38 -18.64 11.24
C PRO A 600 -23.66 -19.33 11.74
N THR A 601 -24.44 -18.63 12.57
CA THR A 601 -25.65 -19.16 13.20
C THR A 601 -26.78 -19.52 12.24
N PHE A 602 -26.74 -19.02 10.99
CA PHE A 602 -27.69 -19.35 9.94
C PHE A 602 -27.36 -20.64 9.18
N VAL A 603 -26.19 -21.26 9.39
CA VAL A 603 -25.78 -22.48 8.69
C VAL A 603 -26.54 -23.69 9.25
N THR A 604 -27.08 -24.53 8.35
CA THR A 604 -27.95 -25.66 8.68
C THR A 604 -27.99 -26.66 7.52
N PRO A 605 -28.15 -27.98 7.74
CA PRO A 605 -28.43 -28.90 6.64
C PRO A 605 -29.68 -28.51 5.83
N PHE A 606 -29.83 -29.08 4.63
CA PHE A 606 -31.02 -28.82 3.81
C PHE A 606 -32.19 -29.72 4.24
N ALA A 607 -33.37 -29.13 4.38
CA ALA A 607 -34.60 -29.88 4.62
C ALA A 607 -35.00 -30.73 3.40
N ASN A 608 -35.88 -31.70 3.61
CA ASN A 608 -36.44 -32.58 2.57
C ASN A 608 -37.96 -32.31 2.39
N PRO A 609 -38.46 -31.97 1.19
CA PRO A 609 -37.73 -31.80 -0.07
C PRO A 609 -36.83 -30.56 -0.07
N VAL A 610 -35.74 -30.61 -0.85
CA VAL A 610 -34.85 -29.47 -1.04
C VAL A 610 -35.67 -28.30 -1.62
N PRO A 611 -35.60 -27.09 -1.03
CA PRO A 611 -36.31 -25.91 -1.56
C PRO A 611 -35.95 -25.62 -3.02
N GLY A 612 -36.82 -24.88 -3.72
CA GLY A 612 -36.62 -24.55 -5.14
C GLY A 612 -35.31 -23.80 -5.40
N MET A 613 -34.33 -24.51 -5.94
CA MET A 613 -32.97 -24.06 -6.24
C MET A 613 -32.57 -24.45 -7.67
N SER A 614 -31.48 -23.88 -8.18
CA SER A 614 -30.88 -24.32 -9.44
C SER A 614 -30.50 -25.80 -9.39
N SER A 615 -30.47 -26.43 -10.57
CA SER A 615 -30.06 -27.83 -10.70
C SER A 615 -28.62 -28.07 -10.28
N GLN A 616 -27.74 -27.05 -10.35
CA GLN A 616 -26.35 -27.12 -9.88
C GLN A 616 -26.28 -27.23 -8.35
N ALA A 617 -26.95 -26.32 -7.63
CA ALA A 617 -27.03 -26.37 -6.17
C ALA A 617 -27.68 -27.68 -5.70
N ALA A 618 -28.80 -28.08 -6.29
CA ALA A 618 -29.50 -29.32 -5.94
C ALA A 618 -28.62 -30.58 -6.16
N ARG A 619 -27.88 -30.67 -7.28
CA ARG A 619 -26.94 -31.79 -7.52
C ARG A 619 -25.86 -31.87 -6.44
N LEU A 620 -25.28 -30.73 -6.07
CA LEU A 620 -24.22 -30.65 -5.07
C LEU A 620 -24.71 -31.03 -3.66
N ILE A 621 -25.91 -30.56 -3.28
CA ILE A 621 -26.58 -30.91 -2.02
C ILE A 621 -26.76 -32.43 -1.91
N VAL A 622 -27.28 -33.09 -2.96
CA VAL A 622 -27.49 -34.53 -3.00
C VAL A 622 -26.16 -35.30 -3.04
N ALA A 623 -25.23 -34.91 -3.91
CA ALA A 623 -23.95 -35.60 -4.11
C ALA A 623 -23.03 -35.58 -2.88
N ARG A 624 -23.18 -34.60 -1.99
CA ARG A 624 -22.45 -34.51 -0.72
C ARG A 624 -23.31 -34.86 0.51
N MET A 625 -24.49 -35.44 0.30
CA MET A 625 -25.42 -35.89 1.35
C MET A 625 -25.73 -34.80 2.40
N LEU A 626 -25.94 -33.56 1.95
CA LEU A 626 -26.16 -32.39 2.80
C LEU A 626 -27.65 -32.19 3.18
N ILE A 627 -28.48 -33.19 2.96
CA ILE A 627 -29.90 -33.21 3.31
C ILE A 627 -30.06 -33.90 4.66
N ASP A 628 -30.75 -33.25 5.59
CA ASP A 628 -31.23 -33.87 6.83
C ASP A 628 -32.73 -34.17 6.69
N THR A 629 -33.09 -35.45 6.63
CA THR A 629 -34.48 -35.89 6.50
C THR A 629 -35.28 -35.79 7.81
N THR A 630 -34.63 -35.44 8.92
CA THR A 630 -35.23 -35.22 10.25
C THR A 630 -35.39 -33.74 10.60
N LEU A 631 -34.77 -32.84 9.84
CA LEU A 631 -34.86 -31.39 10.04
C LEU A 631 -36.27 -30.88 9.66
N ASP A 632 -36.93 -30.19 10.59
CA ASP A 632 -38.18 -29.50 10.30
C ASP A 632 -37.94 -28.36 9.28
N ASN A 633 -38.81 -28.26 8.29
CA ASN A 633 -38.83 -27.14 7.35
C ASN A 633 -39.03 -25.79 8.09
N ALA A 634 -39.70 -25.76 9.25
CA ALA A 634 -39.79 -24.58 10.10
C ALA A 634 -38.41 -24.14 10.64
N ASP A 635 -37.55 -25.08 11.06
CA ASP A 635 -36.20 -24.79 11.53
C ASP A 635 -35.31 -24.29 10.38
N TYR A 636 -35.39 -24.92 9.20
CA TYR A 636 -34.70 -24.43 8.00
C TYR A 636 -35.13 -23.00 7.63
N LEU A 637 -36.44 -22.71 7.68
CA LEU A 637 -36.98 -21.37 7.44
C LEU A 637 -36.58 -20.36 8.53
N ALA A 638 -36.40 -20.78 9.78
CA ALA A 638 -35.88 -19.93 10.85
C ALA A 638 -34.41 -19.55 10.61
N ARG A 639 -33.59 -20.49 10.11
CA ARG A 639 -32.18 -20.27 9.72
C ARG A 639 -32.07 -19.33 8.51
N TYR A 640 -32.91 -19.54 7.50
CA TYR A 640 -33.08 -18.60 6.40
C TYR A 640 -33.50 -17.21 6.92
N GLY A 641 -34.45 -17.14 7.85
CA GLY A 641 -34.87 -15.90 8.51
C GLY A 641 -33.74 -15.16 9.23
N ALA A 642 -32.84 -15.87 9.91
CA ALA A 642 -31.65 -15.28 10.52
C ALA A 642 -30.70 -14.68 9.47
N TRP A 643 -30.46 -15.38 8.36
CA TRP A 643 -29.68 -14.85 7.23
C TRP A 643 -30.37 -13.65 6.56
N ARG A 644 -31.71 -13.68 6.43
CA ARG A 644 -32.52 -12.58 5.86
C ARG A 644 -32.37 -11.24 6.57
N GLY A 645 -31.89 -11.24 7.82
CA GLY A 645 -31.55 -10.06 8.60
C GLY A 645 -30.44 -9.22 7.99
N ARG A 646 -29.19 -9.43 8.41
CA ARG A 646 -28.05 -8.59 7.95
C ARG A 646 -27.36 -9.13 6.70
N ALA A 647 -27.06 -10.41 6.62
CA ALA A 647 -26.36 -11.02 5.49
C ALA A 647 -27.13 -10.81 4.17
N ALA A 648 -28.41 -11.16 4.11
CA ALA A 648 -29.24 -10.93 2.92
C ALA A 648 -29.37 -9.44 2.56
N ARG A 649 -29.44 -8.56 3.57
CA ARG A 649 -29.50 -7.11 3.33
C ARG A 649 -28.21 -6.61 2.70
N HIS A 650 -27.07 -7.08 3.20
CA HIS A 650 -25.77 -6.82 2.60
C HIS A 650 -25.70 -7.36 1.16
N TRP A 651 -26.12 -8.60 0.93
CA TRP A 651 -26.20 -9.21 -0.40
C TRP A 651 -27.10 -8.42 -1.37
N ARG A 652 -28.26 -7.91 -0.93
CA ARG A 652 -29.12 -7.06 -1.77
C ARG A 652 -28.44 -5.75 -2.14
N LEU A 653 -27.68 -5.15 -1.23
CA LEU A 653 -26.92 -3.92 -1.48
C LEU A 653 -25.75 -4.19 -2.44
N GLU A 654 -24.95 -5.22 -2.17
CA GLU A 654 -23.86 -5.67 -3.05
C GLU A 654 -24.35 -6.00 -4.47
N THR A 655 -25.55 -6.57 -4.61
CA THR A 655 -26.10 -6.95 -5.93
C THR A 655 -27.01 -5.88 -6.56
N GLY A 656 -27.17 -4.72 -5.92
CA GLY A 656 -28.01 -3.62 -6.43
C GLY A 656 -29.53 -3.92 -6.45
N ARG A 657 -29.97 -4.92 -5.68
CA ARG A 657 -31.38 -5.31 -5.50
C ARG A 657 -32.08 -4.50 -4.41
N GLU A 658 -31.35 -3.79 -3.55
CA GLU A 658 -31.89 -2.84 -2.59
C GLU A 658 -31.68 -1.39 -3.07
N THR A 659 -32.73 -0.82 -3.65
CA THR A 659 -32.73 0.50 -4.34
C THR A 659 -32.83 1.70 -3.39
N SER A 660 -32.86 1.48 -2.08
CA SER A 660 -33.06 2.51 -1.05
C SER A 660 -31.80 3.30 -0.67
N THR A 661 -30.66 3.04 -1.32
CA THR A 661 -29.36 3.62 -0.93
C THR A 661 -28.76 4.52 -2.01
N MET A 662 -27.96 5.50 -1.57
CA MET A 662 -27.24 6.43 -2.46
C MET A 662 -25.88 5.86 -2.92
N ARG A 663 -25.48 4.67 -2.44
CA ARG A 663 -24.25 4.00 -2.87
C ARG A 663 -24.55 3.04 -4.02
N PRO A 664 -23.68 2.95 -5.03
CA PRO A 664 -23.86 1.96 -6.09
C PRO A 664 -23.60 0.55 -5.56
N ALA A 665 -24.03 -0.44 -6.33
CA ALA A 665 -23.82 -1.87 -6.06
C ALA A 665 -22.33 -2.26 -5.97
N GLY A 666 -22.06 -3.43 -5.41
CA GLY A 666 -20.77 -4.14 -5.36
C GLY A 666 -19.65 -3.53 -4.51
N VAL A 667 -19.86 -2.50 -3.69
CA VAL A 667 -18.78 -2.01 -2.82
C VAL A 667 -18.42 -3.07 -1.74
N PRO A 668 -17.15 -3.19 -1.31
CA PRO A 668 -16.72 -4.27 -0.41
C PRO A 668 -17.36 -4.27 1.00
N PHE A 669 -18.03 -3.19 1.41
CA PHE A 669 -18.83 -3.17 2.62
C PHE A 669 -19.88 -2.04 2.60
N TYR A 670 -21.11 -2.40 2.95
CA TYR A 670 -22.19 -1.46 3.22
C TYR A 670 -22.38 -1.27 4.72
N THR A 671 -22.38 -0.01 5.14
CA THR A 671 -22.63 0.43 6.52
C THR A 671 -24.11 0.39 6.88
N GLU A 672 -24.99 0.45 5.88
CA GLU A 672 -26.42 0.64 5.99
C GLU A 672 -27.15 -0.46 6.80
N PRO A 673 -26.73 -1.74 6.80
CA PRO A 673 -27.27 -2.76 7.71
C PRO A 673 -26.81 -2.65 9.18
N PHE A 674 -25.94 -1.69 9.54
CA PHE A 674 -25.24 -1.63 10.83
C PHE A 674 -25.36 -0.27 11.52
N THR A 675 -25.39 -0.31 12.86
CA THR A 675 -25.22 0.89 13.68
C THR A 675 -23.72 1.10 13.90
N ILE A 676 -23.13 2.06 13.20
CA ILE A 676 -21.73 2.46 13.41
C ILE A 676 -21.65 3.31 14.70
N PRO A 677 -20.82 2.95 15.70
CA PRO A 677 -20.64 3.75 16.90
C PRO A 677 -20.16 5.18 16.58
N ALA A 678 -20.57 6.13 17.42
CA ALA A 678 -20.04 7.48 17.39
C ALA A 678 -18.52 7.49 17.68
N SER A 679 -17.85 8.59 17.32
CA SER A 679 -16.42 8.77 17.62
C SER A 679 -16.20 8.83 19.14
N ILE A 680 -15.23 8.07 19.64
CA ILE A 680 -14.95 7.89 21.06
C ILE A 680 -13.69 8.68 21.41
N ASN A 681 -13.85 9.74 22.20
CA ASN A 681 -12.71 10.50 22.71
C ASN A 681 -11.98 9.70 23.80
N ILE A 682 -10.73 9.34 23.53
CA ILE A 682 -9.86 8.58 24.44
C ILE A 682 -8.67 9.39 24.99
N ALA A 683 -8.70 10.72 24.90
CA ALA A 683 -7.58 11.58 25.27
C ALA A 683 -7.14 11.40 26.74
N ALA A 684 -8.10 11.35 27.67
CA ALA A 684 -7.82 11.15 29.10
C ALA A 684 -7.12 9.81 29.38
N GLN A 685 -7.62 8.73 28.77
CA GLN A 685 -7.04 7.40 28.90
C GLN A 685 -5.66 7.32 28.23
N ARG A 686 -5.43 8.04 27.12
CA ARG A 686 -4.11 8.16 26.49
C ARG A 686 -3.10 8.81 27.42
N THR A 687 -3.46 9.90 28.10
CA THR A 687 -2.61 10.54 29.11
C THR A 687 -2.28 9.59 30.27
N GLN A 688 -3.26 8.84 30.77
CA GLN A 688 -3.05 7.89 31.88
C GLN A 688 -2.11 6.72 31.49
N VAL A 689 -2.28 6.13 30.31
CA VAL A 689 -1.40 5.05 29.82
C VAL A 689 0.02 5.58 29.53
N GLN A 690 0.15 6.80 29.00
CA GLN A 690 1.46 7.45 28.83
C GLN A 690 2.17 7.71 30.16
N ALA A 691 1.45 8.13 31.21
CA ALA A 691 2.00 8.28 32.55
C ALA A 691 2.47 6.94 33.14
N ALA A 692 1.70 5.86 32.94
CA ALA A 692 2.13 4.50 33.31
C ALA A 692 3.39 4.06 32.54
N TRP A 693 3.53 4.43 31.26
CA TRP A 693 4.73 4.10 30.47
C TRP A 693 5.97 4.85 30.97
N ALA A 694 5.83 6.14 31.27
CA ALA A 694 6.88 6.91 31.92
C ALA A 694 7.30 6.30 33.26
N ARG A 695 6.33 5.80 34.06
CA ARG A 695 6.63 5.10 35.31
C ARG A 695 7.39 3.79 35.09
N ARG A 696 6.99 2.96 34.12
CA ARG A 696 7.72 1.72 33.78
C ARG A 696 9.13 1.99 33.29
N LEU A 697 9.35 3.01 32.47
CA LEU A 697 10.69 3.44 32.07
C LEU A 697 11.55 3.81 33.30
N ALA A 698 11.01 4.62 34.22
CA ALA A 698 11.69 5.02 35.45
C ALA A 698 11.96 3.86 36.43
N ASP A 699 11.14 2.80 36.40
CA ASP A 699 11.37 1.58 37.18
C ASP A 699 12.45 0.68 36.55
N VAL A 700 12.49 0.56 35.22
CA VAL A 700 13.57 -0.13 34.49
C VAL A 700 14.90 0.59 34.68
N ASP A 701 14.94 1.91 34.52
CA ASP A 701 16.17 2.72 34.65
C ASP A 701 16.73 2.70 36.08
N ALA A 702 15.87 2.49 37.07
CA ALA A 702 16.25 2.37 38.49
C ALA A 702 16.41 0.91 38.96
N GLY A 703 16.34 -0.08 38.06
CA GLY A 703 16.47 -1.51 38.40
C GLY A 703 15.37 -2.07 39.29
N ARG A 704 14.21 -1.39 39.41
CA ARG A 704 13.06 -1.84 40.21
C ARG A 704 12.21 -2.92 39.54
N THR A 705 12.40 -3.15 38.24
CA THR A 705 11.85 -4.30 37.51
C THR A 705 12.90 -4.87 36.56
N THR A 706 12.93 -6.20 36.44
CA THR A 706 13.77 -6.94 35.49
C THR A 706 13.04 -7.31 34.20
N VAL A 707 11.73 -7.05 34.11
CA VAL A 707 10.91 -7.40 32.94
C VAL A 707 11.32 -6.54 31.74
N PRO A 708 11.84 -7.13 30.65
CA PRO A 708 12.29 -6.36 29.48
C PRO A 708 11.20 -5.47 28.91
N LEU A 709 11.54 -4.24 28.49
CA LEU A 709 10.57 -3.30 27.92
C LEU A 709 9.83 -3.87 26.69
N THR A 710 10.42 -4.82 25.96
CA THR A 710 9.79 -5.51 24.81
C THR A 710 8.79 -6.61 25.21
N GLN A 711 8.78 -7.04 26.47
CA GLN A 711 7.86 -8.02 27.03
C GLN A 711 6.58 -7.33 27.56
N CYS A 712 5.47 -8.08 27.52
CA CYS A 712 4.20 -7.65 28.10
C CYS A 712 4.34 -7.47 29.61
N ASP A 713 3.79 -6.39 30.16
CA ASP A 713 3.72 -6.17 31.61
C ASP A 713 2.49 -5.32 31.94
N ASN A 714 1.33 -5.97 32.01
CA ASN A 714 0.06 -5.27 32.21
C ASN A 714 -0.15 -4.81 33.66
N SER A 715 0.76 -5.13 34.61
CA SER A 715 0.66 -4.72 36.01
C SER A 715 0.56 -3.21 36.19
N TYR A 716 1.27 -2.45 35.35
CA TYR A 716 1.24 -1.00 35.26
C TYR A 716 -0.11 -0.40 34.85
N LEU A 717 -1.03 -1.19 34.28
CA LEU A 717 -2.37 -0.77 33.88
C LEU A 717 -3.46 -1.25 34.85
N THR A 718 -3.20 -2.30 35.64
CA THR A 718 -4.18 -2.93 36.54
C THR A 718 -4.76 -1.93 37.55
N SER A 719 -3.92 -1.08 38.16
CA SER A 719 -4.37 -0.06 39.12
C SER A 719 -5.22 1.05 38.50
N LEU A 720 -5.03 1.32 37.20
CA LEU A 720 -5.79 2.34 36.46
C LEU A 720 -7.19 1.87 36.04
N ARG A 721 -7.46 0.55 36.07
CA ARG A 721 -8.75 -0.07 35.68
C ARG A 721 -9.25 0.34 34.28
N LEU A 722 -8.33 0.65 33.37
CA LEU A 722 -8.65 1.09 32.00
C LEU A 722 -8.95 -0.06 31.03
N MET A 723 -8.47 -1.26 31.34
CA MET A 723 -8.62 -2.42 30.48
C MET A 723 -9.93 -3.16 30.81
N SER A 724 -10.66 -3.57 29.77
CA SER A 724 -11.88 -4.36 29.84
C SER A 724 -11.78 -5.59 28.93
N ARG A 725 -12.65 -6.56 29.19
CA ARG A 725 -12.84 -7.73 28.34
C ARG A 725 -13.67 -7.33 27.12
N VAL A 726 -13.06 -7.36 25.94
CA VAL A 726 -13.71 -7.16 24.64
C VAL A 726 -14.20 -8.50 24.12
N SER A 727 -15.50 -8.65 23.91
CA SER A 727 -16.08 -9.87 23.35
C SER A 727 -15.78 -9.99 21.85
N LEU A 728 -15.49 -11.20 21.37
CA LEU A 728 -15.42 -11.48 19.92
C LEU A 728 -16.79 -11.82 19.32
N ARG A 729 -17.89 -11.69 20.09
CA ARG A 729 -19.29 -11.71 19.59
C ARG A 729 -19.72 -13.00 18.87
N GLY A 730 -19.01 -14.10 19.11
CA GLY A 730 -19.23 -15.40 18.45
C GLY A 730 -18.16 -15.76 17.42
N LEU A 731 -17.31 -14.81 17.00
CA LEU A 731 -16.09 -15.10 16.27
C LEU A 731 -15.11 -15.84 17.19
N GLN A 732 -14.41 -16.84 16.64
CA GLN A 732 -13.36 -17.58 17.33
C GLN A 732 -12.02 -17.31 16.64
N LEU A 733 -11.03 -16.84 17.40
CA LEU A 733 -9.69 -16.58 16.89
C LEU A 733 -8.66 -17.50 17.56
N ARG A 734 -7.54 -17.74 16.87
CA ARG A 734 -6.38 -18.47 17.40
C ARG A 734 -5.19 -17.54 17.57
N ALA A 735 -4.33 -17.84 18.54
CA ALA A 735 -3.06 -17.11 18.69
C ALA A 735 -2.07 -17.43 17.54
N GLN A 736 -2.21 -18.60 16.90
CA GLN A 736 -1.33 -19.13 15.86
C GLN A 736 -2.14 -20.00 14.88
N PHE A 737 -1.80 -19.96 13.60
CA PHE A 737 -2.37 -20.81 12.56
C PHE A 737 -1.26 -21.54 11.76
N PRO A 738 -1.45 -22.81 11.34
CA PRO A 738 -2.60 -23.68 11.64
C PRO A 738 -2.67 -24.03 13.13
N SER A 739 -3.86 -24.30 13.65
CA SER A 739 -4.06 -24.56 15.09
C SER A 739 -4.51 -26.00 15.33
N PRO A 740 -3.95 -26.72 16.32
CA PRO A 740 -4.48 -28.01 16.75
C PRO A 740 -5.94 -27.86 17.22
N ALA A 741 -6.76 -28.88 17.02
CA ALA A 741 -8.16 -28.86 17.46
C ALA A 741 -8.31 -28.65 18.99
N THR A 742 -7.35 -29.16 19.76
CA THR A 742 -7.28 -29.12 21.23
C THR A 742 -6.72 -27.83 21.81
N ALA A 743 -6.16 -26.93 21.00
CA ALA A 743 -5.69 -25.64 21.49
C ALA A 743 -6.88 -24.80 22.03
N PRO A 744 -6.65 -23.78 22.89
CA PRO A 744 -7.70 -22.86 23.31
C PRO A 744 -8.13 -21.92 22.18
N SER A 745 -9.43 -21.76 21.95
CA SER A 745 -9.99 -20.70 21.11
C SER A 745 -10.14 -19.42 21.92
N LEU A 746 -9.76 -18.28 21.34
CA LEU A 746 -10.07 -16.97 21.90
C LEU A 746 -11.53 -16.63 21.53
N ALA A 747 -12.34 -16.34 22.55
CA ALA A 747 -13.71 -15.81 22.41
C ALA A 747 -13.82 -14.34 22.92
N SER A 748 -12.73 -13.82 23.48
CA SER A 748 -12.60 -12.46 23.99
C SER A 748 -11.13 -12.08 24.09
N LEU A 749 -10.85 -10.79 24.05
CA LEU A 749 -9.52 -10.21 24.22
C LEU A 749 -9.54 -9.14 25.33
N THR A 750 -8.37 -8.70 25.78
CA THR A 750 -8.23 -7.58 26.72
C THR A 750 -7.85 -6.32 25.96
N GLY A 751 -8.56 -5.22 26.17
CA GLY A 751 -8.29 -3.93 25.51
C GLY A 751 -8.87 -2.75 26.28
N LEU A 752 -8.75 -1.55 25.74
CA LEU A 752 -9.19 -0.32 26.43
C LEU A 752 -10.72 -0.27 26.48
N GLY A 753 -11.28 -0.24 27.69
CA GLY A 753 -12.73 -0.30 27.92
C GLY A 753 -13.52 0.80 27.21
N ALA A 754 -12.92 1.99 27.03
CA ALA A 754 -13.54 3.07 26.28
C ALA A 754 -13.86 2.70 24.82
N VAL A 755 -13.00 1.92 24.14
CA VAL A 755 -13.18 1.53 22.72
C VAL A 755 -13.76 0.12 22.55
N GLN A 756 -14.04 -0.60 23.64
CA GLN A 756 -14.70 -1.90 23.60
C GLN A 756 -15.95 -1.91 22.68
N PRO A 757 -16.86 -0.91 22.72
CA PRO A 757 -18.04 -0.92 21.86
C PRO A 757 -17.71 -0.87 20.35
N ALA A 758 -16.61 -0.23 19.95
CA ALA A 758 -16.20 -0.17 18.54
C ALA A 758 -15.67 -1.52 18.04
N PHE A 759 -14.83 -2.17 18.84
CA PHE A 759 -14.36 -3.54 18.55
C PHE A 759 -15.53 -4.54 18.52
N GLU A 760 -16.39 -4.52 19.54
CA GLU A 760 -17.54 -5.43 19.60
C GLU A 760 -18.51 -5.22 18.43
N ALA A 761 -18.79 -3.98 18.04
CA ALA A 761 -19.64 -3.71 16.89
C ALA A 761 -19.01 -4.23 15.57
N ALA A 762 -17.69 -4.09 15.40
CA ALA A 762 -16.97 -4.63 14.25
C ALA A 762 -16.98 -6.17 14.23
N PHE A 763 -16.68 -6.84 15.35
CA PHE A 763 -16.72 -8.30 15.42
C PHE A 763 -18.14 -8.86 15.25
N GLN A 764 -19.16 -8.20 15.81
CA GLN A 764 -20.56 -8.56 15.56
C GLN A 764 -20.91 -8.44 14.08
N ALA A 765 -20.45 -7.40 13.39
CA ALA A 765 -20.70 -7.23 11.96
C ALA A 765 -20.04 -8.34 11.11
N VAL A 766 -18.83 -8.81 11.46
CA VAL A 766 -18.19 -9.97 10.81
C VAL A 766 -19.05 -11.23 10.97
N VAL A 767 -19.55 -11.49 12.19
CA VAL A 767 -20.41 -12.66 12.50
C VAL A 767 -21.76 -12.57 11.79
N ASP A 768 -22.40 -11.40 11.81
CA ASP A 768 -23.73 -11.16 11.23
C ASP A 768 -23.73 -11.25 9.68
N LEU A 769 -22.56 -11.07 9.04
CA LEU A 769 -22.33 -11.27 7.61
C LEU A 769 -21.83 -12.68 7.25
N GLY A 770 -21.60 -13.52 8.27
CA GLY A 770 -21.05 -14.85 8.09
C GLY A 770 -19.62 -14.89 7.54
N TRP A 771 -18.80 -13.89 7.87
CA TRP A 771 -17.41 -13.72 7.41
C TRP A 771 -16.37 -14.35 8.36
N ASN A 772 -16.79 -15.34 9.16
CA ASN A 772 -15.93 -16.06 10.12
C ASN A 772 -14.73 -16.78 9.48
N ASP A 773 -14.78 -17.04 8.17
CA ASP A 773 -13.71 -17.60 7.35
C ASP A 773 -12.56 -16.61 7.10
N LEU A 774 -12.86 -15.31 7.14
CA LEU A 774 -11.91 -14.24 6.81
C LEU A 774 -11.04 -13.82 8.00
N LEU A 775 -11.40 -14.20 9.24
CA LEU A 775 -10.66 -13.89 10.46
C LEU A 775 -10.49 -15.14 11.33
N PHE A 776 -9.26 -15.64 11.44
CA PHE A 776 -8.96 -16.92 12.10
C PHE A 776 -7.75 -16.86 13.04
N GLU A 777 -6.87 -15.87 12.91
CA GLU A 777 -5.67 -15.71 13.76
C GLU A 777 -5.53 -14.26 14.26
N THR A 778 -4.93 -14.10 15.45
CA THR A 778 -4.56 -12.82 16.02
C THR A 778 -3.29 -12.93 16.87
N GLN A 779 -2.45 -11.89 16.85
CA GLN A 779 -1.32 -11.75 17.80
C GLN A 779 -1.69 -10.92 19.04
N GLY A 780 -2.99 -10.69 19.26
CA GLY A 780 -3.56 -10.12 20.46
C GLY A 780 -3.85 -8.62 20.40
N MET A 781 -4.24 -8.10 21.56
CA MET A 781 -4.60 -6.71 21.86
C MET A 781 -4.23 -6.44 23.33
N GLY A 782 -4.03 -5.18 23.71
CA GLY A 782 -3.90 -4.80 25.13
C GLY A 782 -2.64 -5.33 25.80
N CYS A 783 -1.51 -5.34 25.08
CA CYS A 783 -0.23 -5.75 25.63
C CYS A 783 0.67 -4.55 25.90
N PHE A 784 0.88 -4.23 27.18
CA PHE A 784 1.70 -3.11 27.62
C PHE A 784 3.20 -3.41 27.44
N ARG A 785 3.83 -2.82 26.41
CA ARG A 785 5.22 -3.06 25.99
C ARG A 785 5.74 -1.97 25.03
N GLY A 786 7.05 -1.96 24.86
CA GLY A 786 7.74 -1.19 23.85
C GLY A 786 7.65 -1.78 22.44
N LYS A 787 8.06 -0.99 21.45
CA LYS A 787 8.14 -1.42 20.05
C LYS A 787 9.22 -2.49 19.87
N LYS A 788 8.84 -3.63 19.27
CA LYS A 788 9.74 -4.74 18.94
C LYS A 788 10.41 -4.49 17.58
N VAL A 789 11.46 -3.69 17.54
CA VAL A 789 12.29 -3.52 16.33
C VAL A 789 13.58 -4.33 16.49
N PRO A 790 13.85 -5.34 15.65
CA PRO A 790 15.07 -6.15 15.71
C PRO A 790 16.34 -5.27 15.69
N GLY A 791 17.29 -5.58 16.58
CA GLY A 791 18.56 -4.84 16.67
C GLY A 791 18.49 -3.43 17.26
N SER A 792 17.33 -2.95 17.72
CA SER A 792 17.17 -1.57 18.21
C SER A 792 16.67 -1.50 19.67
N PRO A 793 17.56 -1.53 20.67
CA PRO A 793 17.21 -1.34 22.09
C PRO A 793 16.50 0.01 22.34
N ALA A 794 16.90 1.06 21.61
CA ALA A 794 16.26 2.38 21.68
C ALA A 794 14.77 2.35 21.25
N ALA A 795 14.38 1.45 20.34
CA ALA A 795 12.98 1.31 19.96
C ALA A 795 12.11 0.74 21.09
N ALA A 796 12.66 -0.12 21.95
CA ALA A 796 11.95 -0.69 23.09
C ALA A 796 11.55 0.36 24.15
N ARG A 797 12.18 1.54 24.16
CA ARG A 797 11.79 2.66 25.03
C ARG A 797 10.59 3.47 24.51
N ARG A 798 10.19 3.27 23.25
CA ARG A 798 8.97 3.83 22.67
C ARG A 798 7.83 2.83 22.84
N MET A 799 6.71 3.27 23.40
CA MET A 799 5.52 2.44 23.61
C MET A 799 4.93 1.93 22.28
N SER A 800 4.32 0.74 22.30
CA SER A 800 3.53 0.21 21.18
C SER A 800 2.07 0.70 21.26
N GLU A 801 1.36 0.92 20.15
CA GLU A 801 -0.08 1.23 20.22
C GLU A 801 -0.91 0.03 20.72
N HIS A 802 -0.38 -1.19 20.64
CA HIS A 802 -0.93 -2.36 21.36
C HIS A 802 -1.02 -2.17 22.88
N SER A 803 -0.17 -1.32 23.45
CA SER A 803 -0.14 -0.99 24.87
C SER A 803 -1.22 0.00 25.28
N MET A 804 -1.78 0.72 24.31
CA MET A 804 -2.96 1.54 24.52
C MET A 804 -4.24 0.72 24.64
N GLY A 805 -4.23 -0.57 24.29
CA GLY A 805 -5.43 -1.41 24.25
C GLY A 805 -6.42 -1.05 23.13
N ILE A 806 -5.98 -0.22 22.17
CA ILE A 806 -6.81 0.26 21.04
C ILE A 806 -6.47 -0.43 19.72
N ALA A 807 -5.51 -1.34 19.71
CA ALA A 807 -4.99 -1.98 18.50
C ALA A 807 -4.99 -3.50 18.60
N ILE A 808 -5.25 -4.16 17.47
CA ILE A 808 -5.24 -5.61 17.29
C ILE A 808 -4.44 -5.97 16.03
N ASP A 809 -3.70 -7.08 16.08
CA ASP A 809 -3.10 -7.68 14.88
C ASP A 809 -3.93 -8.90 14.47
N LEU A 810 -4.34 -8.99 13.19
CA LEU A 810 -5.21 -10.03 12.63
C LEU A 810 -4.55 -10.75 11.45
N ASN A 811 -4.71 -12.07 11.37
CA ASN A 811 -4.15 -12.97 10.34
C ASN A 811 -2.67 -12.66 10.02
N ALA A 812 -1.86 -12.52 11.07
CA ALA A 812 -0.57 -11.84 11.05
C ALA A 812 0.47 -12.47 10.12
N PHE A 813 0.49 -13.80 9.99
CA PHE A 813 1.47 -14.48 9.12
C PHE A 813 1.24 -14.23 7.62
N GLU A 814 0.02 -13.90 7.20
CA GLU A 814 -0.32 -13.50 5.82
C GLU A 814 -0.19 -11.99 5.61
N ASN A 815 0.00 -11.25 6.70
CA ASN A 815 -0.11 -9.80 6.77
C ASN A 815 1.10 -9.17 7.48
N ALA A 816 2.25 -9.84 7.37
CA ALA A 816 3.47 -9.46 8.07
C ALA A 816 3.91 -8.02 7.75
N GLN A 817 4.43 -7.34 8.77
CA GLN A 817 4.96 -5.98 8.66
C GLN A 817 6.00 -5.86 7.52
N ASN A 818 6.00 -4.72 6.83
CA ASN A 818 6.76 -4.39 5.61
C ASN A 818 6.40 -5.21 4.36
N THR A 819 5.31 -5.99 4.37
CA THR A 819 4.78 -6.63 3.16
C THR A 819 3.58 -5.86 2.60
N ALA A 820 3.05 -6.33 1.47
CA ALA A 820 1.74 -5.89 1.00
C ALA A 820 0.59 -6.39 1.91
N GLY A 821 0.76 -7.55 2.55
CA GLY A 821 -0.31 -8.32 3.18
C GLY A 821 -1.34 -8.85 2.18
N ALA A 822 -2.14 -9.80 2.64
CA ALA A 822 -3.21 -10.44 1.86
C ALA A 822 -4.62 -10.16 2.42
N MET A 823 -4.76 -9.33 3.45
CA MET A 823 -6.01 -9.02 4.17
C MET A 823 -7.19 -8.81 3.21
N ASP A 824 -8.32 -9.49 3.48
CA ASP A 824 -9.50 -9.40 2.63
C ASP A 824 -10.03 -7.95 2.62
N PRO A 825 -10.30 -7.36 1.44
CA PRO A 825 -10.79 -5.99 1.35
C PRO A 825 -12.07 -5.78 2.13
N ARG A 826 -12.93 -6.79 2.30
CA ARG A 826 -14.15 -6.74 3.11
C ARG A 826 -13.86 -6.58 4.62
N ILE A 827 -12.74 -7.09 5.11
CA ILE A 827 -12.30 -6.94 6.50
C ILE A 827 -11.67 -5.57 6.73
N VAL A 828 -10.72 -5.16 5.88
CA VAL A 828 -10.22 -3.76 5.90
C VAL A 828 -11.41 -2.79 5.85
N ALA A 829 -12.38 -3.13 5.01
CA ALA A 829 -13.52 -2.32 4.73
C ALA A 829 -14.41 -2.05 5.94
N LEU A 830 -14.81 -3.14 6.59
CA LEU A 830 -15.61 -3.14 7.79
C LEU A 830 -14.87 -2.37 8.90
N PHE A 831 -13.60 -2.68 9.16
CA PHE A 831 -12.84 -2.01 10.22
C PHE A 831 -12.72 -0.48 10.00
N GLU A 832 -12.43 -0.03 8.77
CA GLU A 832 -12.40 1.41 8.47
C GLU A 832 -13.77 2.08 8.66
N ALA A 833 -14.86 1.39 8.31
CA ALA A 833 -16.22 1.86 8.58
C ALA A 833 -16.50 2.04 10.09
N PHE A 834 -15.97 1.13 10.91
CA PHE A 834 -16.06 1.14 12.38
C PHE A 834 -14.97 2.01 13.06
N ARG A 835 -14.40 2.99 12.34
CA ARG A 835 -13.45 4.01 12.85
C ARG A 835 -12.06 3.48 13.23
N PHE A 836 -11.66 2.35 12.67
CA PHE A 836 -10.28 1.89 12.73
C PHE A 836 -9.45 2.46 11.58
N ARG A 837 -8.13 2.57 11.78
CA ARG A 837 -7.14 2.72 10.71
C ARG A 837 -6.44 1.39 10.51
N TRP A 838 -6.15 1.08 9.26
CA TRP A 838 -5.40 -0.11 8.88
C TRP A 838 -3.91 0.22 8.70
N GLY A 839 -3.05 -0.60 9.31
CA GLY A 839 -1.62 -0.34 9.43
C GLY A 839 -0.85 -0.38 8.10
N ARG A 840 -1.44 -0.93 7.03
CA ARG A 840 -0.86 -0.83 5.68
C ARG A 840 -0.64 0.62 5.23
N GLY A 841 -1.47 1.56 5.69
CA GLY A 841 -1.34 2.99 5.40
C GLY A 841 -0.28 3.73 6.23
N PHE A 842 0.46 3.04 7.09
CA PHE A 842 1.51 3.66 7.90
C PHE A 842 2.81 3.87 7.10
N PRO A 843 3.70 4.81 7.51
CA PRO A 843 5.00 5.00 6.87
C PRO A 843 5.89 3.75 6.86
N THR A 844 5.68 2.85 7.83
CA THR A 844 6.18 1.48 7.86
C THR A 844 4.96 0.57 7.76
N PRO A 845 4.65 0.00 6.59
CA PRO A 845 3.40 -0.72 6.39
C PRO A 845 3.26 -1.90 7.35
N ASP A 846 2.12 -1.99 8.03
CA ASP A 846 1.81 -3.07 8.98
C ASP A 846 0.43 -3.70 8.65
N PRO A 847 0.35 -4.58 7.63
CA PRO A 847 -0.93 -5.03 7.09
C PRO A 847 -1.78 -5.89 8.02
N MET A 848 -1.23 -6.38 9.13
CA MET A 848 -1.97 -7.15 10.14
C MET A 848 -2.69 -6.23 11.14
N HIS A 849 -2.20 -4.99 11.28
CA HIS A 849 -2.54 -4.10 12.37
C HIS A 849 -3.80 -3.27 12.08
N PHE A 850 -4.71 -3.21 13.05
CA PHE A 850 -5.84 -2.29 13.08
C PHE A 850 -5.85 -1.52 14.40
N GLU A 851 -5.90 -0.18 14.35
CA GLU A 851 -5.97 0.69 15.53
C GLU A 851 -7.24 1.56 15.51
N TYR A 852 -7.91 1.73 16.65
CA TYR A 852 -9.02 2.66 16.77
C TYR A 852 -8.54 4.11 16.66
N ALA A 853 -9.15 4.90 15.79
CA ALA A 853 -8.65 6.24 15.41
C ALA A 853 -9.67 7.38 15.50
N GLY A 854 -10.96 7.08 15.70
CA GLY A 854 -12.04 8.09 15.82
C GLY A 854 -12.92 8.27 14.57
#